data_AF-W1VCN1-F1
#
_entry.id   AF-W1VCN1-F1
#
_cell.length_a   1.000
_cell.length_b   1.000
_cell.length_c   1.000
_cell.angle_alpha   90.00
_cell.angle_beta   90.00
_cell.angle_gamma   90.00
#
_symmetry.space_group_name_H-M   'P 1'
#
loop_
_entity.id
_entity.type
_entity.pdbx_description
1 polymer ?
#
loop_
_entity_poly.entity_id
_entity_poly.type
_entity_poly.pdbx_seq_one_letter_code
_entity_poly.pdbx_strand_id
1 'polypeptide(L)'
;MARVMRSEHVLHGTAWDQMAVIVRSAGAAQAVARELRRRGVPLSASSPAVLLRAEPAAAAVTDVARSALAGELGQDDAPAQREAVLRLLTSPLIGLSVLDLRRLRRRLRTAFPQQEADEVLVRTACSLQLARALLEQLRQDPLVSQARSLERAARIVTEVRAVVQACHDARPQGDEGTGQGRVDAEELLWAAWQASGCAEQWRQVSLGGDTGSGEDGVLAEAAEHDLDVVTALFKRAEVWAERHPGQDAAVFLSELAGEVLPSDSVAPTGVRPAGVSVLTPAAAAGRQWEVVAVTGVNRDQWPDLRLRDSLTRAGLLVEAVTDRLPREPGGRRSAQMDRVSARAQVRADERRMLLAALTRATRRLVVTACQDEEHAPSGFFLEVARSAGVQVSDEDGQVLTSPDVGELTLRGLVAELRRATVRGHLPTATEQERQQGRQAAALLASVAQAGIGQADPSSWPHGVATSATALVADGERVRVSPSDVDNLSTCPLRWFLQRHGGDTGTSGQQRLGNVVHAIAERAQREGLRGESLHELLEAQMPELSDPGTWIEQLARQRAHDIIDRLDSYLASVPGQVLVEKRIDVELDLPLPPSEDTDDEPGRDGVIGVRLAGRIDRIEMVEALDEMQSGTQELDQLPAGQGRRVRVMDLKTGRRPAGDVARNAQLATYRMALEALGYEVSGAGLVALGESADRNGQTRIYPPGAALAASPDAQTGEDWASQLVAGAAVDASGARLEARVGDHCRFCSVKSSCPAVPEGRRSVA
;
A
#
# COMPACT_ATOMS: atom_id res chain seq x y z
N MET A 1 -11.25 -20.24 22.26
CA MET A 1 -10.01 -20.95 22.65
C MET A 1 -9.06 -20.08 23.48
N ALA A 2 -8.55 -18.97 22.95
CA ALA A 2 -7.61 -18.09 23.67
C ALA A 2 -8.07 -17.70 25.09
N ARG A 3 -9.34 -17.32 25.24
CA ARG A 3 -9.96 -17.03 26.55
C ARG A 3 -9.87 -18.21 27.52
N VAL A 4 -10.12 -19.43 27.06
CA VAL A 4 -10.05 -20.65 27.89
C VAL A 4 -8.63 -20.85 28.40
N MET A 5 -7.64 -20.82 27.50
CA MET A 5 -6.23 -21.01 27.87
C MET A 5 -5.78 -19.95 28.88
N ARG A 6 -6.19 -18.69 28.68
CA ARG A 6 -5.89 -17.63 29.63
C ARG A 6 -6.64 -17.77 30.95
N SER A 7 -7.89 -18.22 30.93
CA SER A 7 -8.63 -18.49 32.17
C SER A 7 -7.97 -19.62 32.98
N GLU A 8 -7.44 -20.65 32.31
CA GLU A 8 -6.67 -21.70 32.99
C GLU A 8 -5.40 -21.15 33.62
N HIS A 9 -4.69 -20.27 32.92
CA HIS A 9 -3.50 -19.64 33.47
C HIS A 9 -3.80 -18.72 34.66
N VAL A 10 -4.74 -17.80 34.49
CA VAL A 10 -5.01 -16.70 35.43
C VAL A 10 -5.86 -17.16 36.62
N LEU A 11 -6.88 -17.99 36.39
CA LEU A 11 -7.83 -18.40 37.44
C LEU A 11 -7.47 -19.75 38.07
N HIS A 12 -6.80 -20.64 37.33
CA HIS A 12 -6.48 -21.98 37.79
C HIS A 12 -4.97 -22.23 37.99
N GLY A 13 -4.11 -21.26 37.66
CA GLY A 13 -2.66 -21.33 37.89
C GLY A 13 -1.92 -22.35 37.02
N THR A 14 -2.54 -22.89 35.96
CA THR A 14 -1.86 -23.84 35.07
C THR A 14 -0.80 -23.12 34.25
N ALA A 15 0.42 -23.66 34.24
CA ALA A 15 1.52 -23.12 33.44
C ALA A 15 1.25 -23.29 31.94
N TRP A 16 1.75 -22.37 31.11
CA TRP A 16 1.45 -22.36 29.67
C TRP A 16 1.96 -23.60 28.94
N ASP A 17 3.11 -24.15 29.34
CA ASP A 17 3.68 -25.40 28.80
C ASP A 17 2.91 -26.66 29.19
N GLN A 18 2.04 -26.59 30.21
CA GLN A 18 1.09 -27.64 30.59
C GLN A 18 -0.23 -27.56 29.81
N MET A 19 -0.29 -26.74 28.76
CA MET A 19 -1.45 -26.62 27.88
C MET A 19 -1.10 -26.93 26.43
N ALA A 20 -2.00 -27.60 25.73
CA ALA A 20 -1.86 -27.85 24.29
C ALA A 20 -3.16 -27.65 23.52
N VAL A 21 -3.00 -27.29 22.24
CA VAL A 21 -4.07 -27.20 21.25
C VAL A 21 -3.74 -28.18 20.13
N ILE A 22 -4.59 -29.18 19.93
CA ILE A 22 -4.41 -30.22 18.91
C ILE A 22 -5.44 -30.03 17.80
N VAL A 23 -4.95 -29.98 16.56
CA VAL A 23 -5.76 -29.75 15.36
C VAL A 23 -5.45 -30.77 14.27
N ARG A 24 -6.39 -31.00 13.35
CA ARG A 24 -6.28 -32.07 12.36
C ARG A 24 -5.02 -31.97 11.47
N SER A 25 -4.67 -30.77 11.00
CA SER A 25 -3.67 -30.57 9.95
C SER A 25 -2.64 -29.51 10.32
N ALA A 26 -1.46 -29.56 9.68
CA ALA A 26 -0.40 -28.58 9.91
C ALA A 26 -0.82 -27.14 9.50
N GLY A 27 -1.56 -27.00 8.40
CA GLY A 27 -2.10 -25.70 7.98
C GLY A 27 -3.08 -25.11 9.01
N ALA A 28 -3.94 -25.95 9.60
CA ALA A 28 -4.80 -25.52 10.71
C ALA A 28 -3.97 -25.15 11.95
N ALA A 29 -2.88 -25.86 12.24
CA ALA A 29 -2.01 -25.57 13.38
C ALA A 29 -1.36 -24.19 13.24
N GLN A 30 -0.88 -23.86 12.04
CA GLN A 30 -0.32 -22.53 11.74
C GLN A 30 -1.36 -21.42 11.86
N ALA A 31 -2.58 -21.63 11.34
CA ALA A 31 -3.66 -20.66 11.42
C ALA A 31 -4.09 -20.41 12.88
N VAL A 32 -4.28 -21.47 13.66
CA VAL A 32 -4.64 -21.39 15.09
C VAL A 32 -3.52 -20.76 15.91
N ALA A 33 -2.25 -21.13 15.66
CA ALA A 33 -1.11 -20.52 16.33
C ALA A 33 -1.05 -19.01 16.08
N ARG A 34 -1.24 -18.57 14.84
CA ARG A 34 -1.27 -17.14 14.48
C ARG A 34 -2.36 -16.40 15.24
N GLU A 35 -3.57 -16.95 15.31
CA GLU A 35 -4.69 -16.31 15.99
C GLU A 35 -4.53 -16.31 17.52
N LEU A 36 -3.97 -17.37 18.10
CA LEU A 36 -3.65 -17.41 19.53
C LEU A 36 -2.60 -16.37 19.92
N ARG A 37 -1.52 -16.22 19.12
CA ARG A 37 -0.52 -15.16 19.31
C ARG A 37 -1.14 -13.78 19.21
N ARG A 38 -1.96 -13.54 18.17
CA ARG A 38 -2.67 -12.26 17.99
C ARG A 38 -3.52 -11.88 19.20
N ARG A 39 -4.07 -12.86 19.91
CA ARG A 39 -4.85 -12.66 21.14
C ARG A 39 -4.01 -12.64 22.41
N GLY A 40 -2.68 -12.70 22.31
CA GLY A 40 -1.72 -12.62 23.41
C GLY A 40 -1.59 -13.91 24.23
N VAL A 41 -1.77 -15.07 23.62
CA VAL A 41 -1.46 -16.36 24.27
C VAL A 41 -0.01 -16.72 23.90
N PRO A 42 0.90 -16.89 24.87
CA PRO A 42 2.27 -17.29 24.58
C PRO A 42 2.27 -18.72 24.06
N LEU A 43 2.99 -18.96 22.96
CA LEU A 43 3.08 -20.27 22.33
C LEU A 43 4.47 -20.87 22.51
N SER A 44 4.53 -22.18 22.68
CA SER A 44 5.81 -22.90 22.64
C SER A 44 6.47 -22.69 21.29
N ALA A 45 7.80 -22.49 21.31
CA ALA A 45 8.58 -22.57 20.09
C ALA A 45 8.41 -23.97 19.49
N SER A 46 7.94 -24.04 18.25
CA SER A 46 8.26 -25.14 17.37
C SER A 46 9.43 -24.63 16.53
N SER A 47 10.62 -25.24 16.62
CA SER A 47 11.71 -24.91 15.68
C SER A 47 11.18 -25.25 14.29
N PRO A 48 10.81 -24.27 13.45
CA PRO A 48 10.29 -24.59 12.13
C PRO A 48 11.46 -25.13 11.31
N ALA A 49 11.19 -26.10 10.44
CA ALA A 49 12.06 -26.27 9.28
C ALA A 49 11.96 -24.94 8.50
N VAL A 50 13.08 -24.22 8.39
CA VAL A 50 13.13 -22.88 7.79
C VAL A 50 13.57 -23.01 6.34
N LEU A 51 12.84 -22.36 5.43
CA LEU A 51 13.28 -22.19 4.05
C LEU A 51 14.07 -20.87 3.97
N LEU A 52 15.39 -20.95 4.10
CA LEU A 52 16.27 -19.78 4.26
C LEU A 52 16.09 -18.73 3.16
N ARG A 53 15.88 -19.14 1.90
CA ARG A 53 15.64 -18.19 0.79
C ARG A 53 14.34 -17.38 0.92
N ALA A 54 13.38 -17.86 1.69
CA ALA A 54 12.09 -17.20 1.90
C ALA A 54 12.09 -16.29 3.13
N GLU A 55 13.09 -16.42 4.01
CA GLU A 55 13.24 -15.57 5.19
C GLU A 55 13.95 -14.25 4.80
N PRO A 56 13.39 -13.07 5.12
CA PRO A 56 13.94 -11.79 4.68
C PRO A 56 15.39 -11.54 5.11
N ALA A 57 15.76 -11.92 6.34
CA ALA A 57 17.10 -11.72 6.87
C ALA A 57 18.16 -12.54 6.13
N ALA A 58 17.90 -13.84 5.91
CA ALA A 58 18.80 -14.70 5.16
C ALA A 58 18.84 -14.32 3.67
N ALA A 59 17.67 -14.04 3.05
CA ALA A 59 17.58 -13.59 1.67
C ALA A 59 18.45 -12.34 1.42
N ALA A 60 18.38 -11.35 2.31
CA ALA A 60 19.17 -10.13 2.18
C ALA A 60 20.68 -10.36 2.18
N VAL A 61 21.19 -11.22 3.08
CA VAL A 61 22.62 -11.56 3.11
C VAL A 61 23.03 -12.31 1.83
N THR A 62 22.22 -13.27 1.40
CA THR A 62 22.50 -14.07 0.18
C THR A 62 22.37 -13.26 -1.11
N ASP A 63 21.47 -12.29 -1.17
CA ASP A 63 21.28 -11.40 -2.32
C ASP A 63 22.47 -10.46 -2.48
N VAL A 64 22.97 -9.88 -1.38
CA VAL A 64 24.19 -9.06 -1.42
C VAL A 64 25.38 -9.88 -1.89
N ALA A 65 25.56 -11.09 -1.38
CA ALA A 65 26.63 -11.99 -1.80
C ALA A 65 26.52 -12.34 -3.29
N ARG A 66 25.32 -12.65 -3.79
CA ARG A 66 25.07 -12.93 -5.22
C ARG A 66 25.34 -11.71 -6.09
N SER A 67 24.84 -10.53 -5.72
CA SER A 67 25.06 -9.29 -6.46
C SER A 67 26.53 -8.86 -6.45
N ALA A 68 27.30 -9.21 -5.42
CA ALA A 68 28.75 -9.03 -5.40
C ALA A 68 29.45 -9.97 -6.39
N LEU A 69 29.14 -11.26 -6.39
CA LEU A 69 29.72 -12.25 -7.32
C LEU A 69 29.37 -11.97 -8.78
N ALA A 70 28.18 -11.42 -9.04
CA ALA A 70 27.72 -11.05 -10.38
C ALA A 70 28.24 -9.66 -10.84
N GLY A 71 29.02 -8.96 -10.01
CA GLY A 71 29.51 -7.61 -10.31
C GLY A 71 28.42 -6.52 -10.34
N GLU A 72 27.18 -6.83 -9.95
CA GLU A 72 26.04 -5.91 -9.97
C GLU A 72 26.21 -4.76 -8.99
N LEU A 73 26.96 -4.98 -7.90
CA LEU A 73 27.30 -3.91 -6.97
C LEU A 73 28.43 -3.02 -7.49
N GLY A 74 28.98 -3.26 -8.69
CA GLY A 74 30.08 -2.55 -9.35
C GLY A 74 31.45 -3.16 -9.03
N GLN A 75 32.24 -3.49 -10.06
CA GLN A 75 33.59 -4.11 -10.00
C GLN A 75 34.36 -3.76 -11.28
N ASP A 76 35.69 -3.76 -11.26
CA ASP A 76 36.56 -3.63 -12.45
C ASP A 76 36.09 -2.56 -13.47
N ASP A 77 35.94 -1.32 -13.02
CA ASP A 77 35.43 -0.15 -13.77
C ASP A 77 33.95 -0.22 -14.23
N ALA A 78 33.22 -1.31 -13.99
CA ALA A 78 31.80 -1.40 -14.28
C ALA A 78 30.94 -0.64 -13.23
N PRO A 79 29.97 0.19 -13.67
CA PRO A 79 29.10 0.91 -12.76
C PRO A 79 28.15 -0.04 -12.01
N ALA A 80 27.84 0.31 -10.76
CA ALA A 80 26.87 -0.43 -9.97
C ALA A 80 25.47 -0.35 -10.60
N GLN A 81 24.78 -1.49 -10.62
CA GLN A 81 23.42 -1.59 -11.12
C GLN A 81 22.46 -1.01 -10.09
N ARG A 82 21.62 -0.08 -10.56
CA ARG A 82 20.62 0.62 -9.73
C ARG A 82 19.71 -0.34 -8.96
N GLU A 83 19.25 -1.41 -9.61
CA GLU A 83 18.31 -2.35 -8.99
C GLU A 83 18.93 -3.12 -7.82
N ALA A 84 20.16 -3.62 -7.97
CA ALA A 84 20.88 -4.31 -6.90
C ALA A 84 21.10 -3.40 -5.68
N VAL A 85 21.48 -2.14 -5.91
CA VAL A 85 21.67 -1.16 -4.83
C VAL A 85 20.35 -0.82 -4.13
N LEU A 86 19.26 -0.65 -4.88
CA LEU A 86 17.94 -0.39 -4.27
C LEU A 86 17.43 -1.60 -3.46
N ARG A 87 17.68 -2.84 -3.92
CA ARG A 87 17.39 -4.05 -3.14
C ARG A 87 18.17 -4.06 -1.82
N LEU A 88 19.47 -3.76 -1.84
CA LEU A 88 20.28 -3.63 -0.61
C LEU A 88 19.73 -2.54 0.33
N LEU A 89 19.46 -1.34 -0.19
CA LEU A 89 19.00 -0.20 0.63
C LEU A 89 17.65 -0.46 1.32
N THR A 90 16.77 -1.23 0.67
CA THR A 90 15.44 -1.58 1.20
C THR A 90 15.42 -2.89 1.98
N SER A 91 16.53 -3.63 2.01
CA SER A 91 16.65 -4.89 2.74
C SER A 91 16.67 -4.69 4.26
N PRO A 92 16.37 -5.73 5.07
CA PRO A 92 16.50 -5.71 6.53
C PRO A 92 17.90 -5.31 7.05
N LEU A 93 18.95 -5.44 6.23
CA LEU A 93 20.31 -5.05 6.62
C LEU A 93 20.47 -3.52 6.74
N ILE A 94 19.69 -2.75 5.98
CA ILE A 94 19.77 -1.29 5.90
C ILE A 94 18.49 -0.60 6.40
N GLY A 95 17.33 -1.10 5.99
CA GLY A 95 16.02 -0.69 6.51
C GLY A 95 15.49 0.66 6.01
N LEU A 96 15.91 1.16 4.84
CA LEU A 96 15.34 2.40 4.30
C LEU A 96 13.97 2.17 3.69
N SER A 97 12.97 2.95 4.12
CA SER A 97 11.65 2.93 3.50
C SER A 97 11.63 3.66 2.16
N VAL A 98 10.57 3.45 1.38
CA VAL A 98 10.34 4.21 0.13
C VAL A 98 10.26 5.72 0.39
N LEU A 99 9.73 6.12 1.55
CA LEU A 99 9.67 7.53 1.96
C LEU A 99 11.06 8.08 2.28
N ASP A 100 11.91 7.31 2.95
CA ASP A 100 13.29 7.69 3.22
C ASP A 100 14.08 7.91 1.92
N LEU A 101 13.93 6.98 0.97
CA LEU A 101 14.55 7.12 -0.36
C LEU A 101 14.05 8.37 -1.10
N ARG A 102 12.76 8.70 -1.00
CA ARG A 102 12.20 9.95 -1.57
C ARG A 102 12.80 11.19 -0.91
N ARG A 103 12.94 11.20 0.41
CA ARG A 103 13.55 12.31 1.16
C ARG A 103 15.02 12.48 0.80
N LEU A 104 15.78 11.38 0.74
CA LEU A 104 17.17 11.37 0.29
C LEU A 104 17.31 11.91 -1.14
N ARG A 105 16.52 11.42 -2.10
CA ARG A 105 16.53 11.92 -3.48
C ARG A 105 16.26 13.42 -3.58
N ARG A 106 15.27 13.92 -2.82
CA ARG A 106 14.98 15.36 -2.77
C ARG A 106 16.19 16.15 -2.25
N ARG A 107 16.82 15.68 -1.17
CA ARG A 107 18.00 16.32 -0.59
C ARG A 107 19.20 16.31 -1.54
N LEU A 108 19.44 15.17 -2.20
CA LEU A 108 20.50 15.00 -3.20
C LEU A 108 20.28 15.88 -4.42
N ARG A 109 19.03 16.03 -4.90
CA ARG A 109 18.70 16.96 -6.00
C ARG A 109 19.02 18.41 -5.66
N THR A 110 18.79 18.81 -4.41
CA THR A 110 19.18 20.15 -3.94
C THR A 110 20.70 20.31 -3.83
N ALA A 111 21.42 19.28 -3.38
CA ALA A 111 22.87 19.32 -3.21
C ALA A 111 23.63 19.21 -4.55
N PHE A 112 23.08 18.50 -5.52
CA PHE A 112 23.68 18.22 -6.83
C PHE A 112 22.68 18.51 -7.96
N PRO A 113 22.33 19.79 -8.21
CA PRO A 113 21.27 20.16 -9.16
C PRO A 113 21.58 19.80 -10.62
N GLN A 114 22.84 19.54 -10.95
CA GLN A 114 23.31 19.18 -12.30
C GLN A 114 23.45 17.66 -12.51
N GLN A 115 23.09 16.83 -11.53
CA GLN A 115 23.21 15.37 -11.61
C GLN A 115 21.88 14.69 -11.30
N GLU A 116 21.64 13.54 -11.92
CA GLU A 116 20.48 12.72 -11.63
C GLU A 116 20.56 12.18 -10.19
N ALA A 117 19.52 12.45 -9.40
CA ALA A 117 19.53 12.14 -7.96
C ALA A 117 19.67 10.63 -7.68
N ASP A 118 19.18 9.78 -8.59
CA ASP A 118 19.31 8.33 -8.50
C ASP A 118 20.75 7.86 -8.75
N GLU A 119 21.46 8.47 -9.69
CA GLU A 119 22.88 8.15 -9.94
C GLU A 119 23.76 8.55 -8.75
N VAL A 120 23.50 9.73 -8.19
CA VAL A 120 24.20 10.19 -6.99
C VAL A 120 23.93 9.24 -5.81
N LEU A 121 22.68 8.80 -5.65
CA LEU A 121 22.30 7.86 -4.60
C LEU A 121 23.04 6.52 -4.75
N VAL A 122 23.03 5.94 -5.94
CA VAL A 122 23.72 4.67 -6.25
C VAL A 122 25.23 4.80 -6.00
N ARG A 123 25.85 5.85 -6.54
CA ARG A 123 27.29 6.10 -6.37
C ARG A 123 27.67 6.30 -4.91
N THR A 124 26.84 7.00 -4.14
CA THR A 124 27.06 7.22 -2.70
C THR A 124 26.94 5.92 -1.92
N ALA A 125 25.92 5.10 -2.21
CA ALA A 125 25.72 3.81 -1.56
C ALA A 125 26.80 2.77 -1.89
N CYS A 126 27.58 2.98 -2.95
CA CYS A 126 28.69 2.10 -3.37
C CYS A 126 30.09 2.69 -3.11
N SER A 127 30.19 3.83 -2.42
CA SER A 127 31.46 4.49 -2.11
C SER A 127 31.48 4.97 -0.66
N LEU A 128 32.29 4.30 0.17
CA LEU A 128 32.41 4.63 1.59
C LEU A 128 32.87 6.07 1.83
N GLN A 129 33.75 6.59 0.97
CA GLN A 129 34.21 7.97 1.02
C GLN A 129 33.06 8.97 0.78
N LEU A 130 32.26 8.75 -0.26
CA LEU A 130 31.12 9.63 -0.56
C LEU A 130 30.04 9.53 0.52
N ALA A 131 29.75 8.32 1.01
CA ALA A 131 28.76 8.14 2.07
C ALA A 131 29.18 8.82 3.38
N ARG A 132 30.47 8.73 3.76
CA ARG A 132 31.01 9.45 4.92
C ARG A 132 30.98 10.97 4.74
N ALA A 133 31.33 11.46 3.55
CA ALA A 133 31.23 12.88 3.24
C ALA A 133 29.79 13.40 3.35
N LEU A 134 28.80 12.63 2.84
CA LEU A 134 27.39 12.98 2.96
C LEU A 134 26.92 12.93 4.42
N LEU A 135 27.30 11.90 5.18
CA LEU A 135 26.99 11.79 6.61
C LEU A 135 27.56 12.98 7.39
N GLU A 136 28.77 13.42 7.07
CA GLU A 136 29.40 14.59 7.67
C GLU A 136 28.60 15.87 7.37
N GLN A 137 28.23 16.07 6.11
CA GLN A 137 27.42 17.20 5.67
C GLN A 137 26.03 17.21 6.33
N LEU A 138 25.44 16.04 6.56
CA LEU A 138 24.10 15.88 7.13
C LEU A 138 24.10 15.69 8.65
N ARG A 139 25.22 15.92 9.35
CA ARG A 139 25.31 15.64 10.80
C ARG A 139 24.26 16.39 11.64
N GLN A 140 23.85 17.58 11.22
CA GLN A 140 22.82 18.41 11.87
C GLN A 140 21.48 18.39 11.13
N ASP A 141 21.37 17.64 10.02
CA ASP A 141 20.15 17.53 9.22
C ASP A 141 19.23 16.45 9.82
N PRO A 142 17.90 16.62 9.75
CA PRO A 142 16.95 15.57 10.11
C PRO A 142 17.19 14.22 9.39
N LEU A 143 17.88 14.23 8.24
CA LEU A 143 18.22 13.03 7.47
C LEU A 143 19.51 12.32 7.91
N VAL A 144 20.08 12.68 9.06
CA VAL A 144 21.33 12.07 9.57
C VAL A 144 21.23 10.54 9.73
N SER A 145 20.07 10.01 10.13
CA SER A 145 19.89 8.56 10.28
C SER A 145 19.90 7.84 8.93
N GLN A 146 19.25 8.41 7.92
CA GLN A 146 19.28 7.90 6.54
C GLN A 146 20.70 7.95 5.95
N ALA A 147 21.47 9.01 6.25
CA ALA A 147 22.87 9.10 5.85
C ALA A 147 23.74 8.02 6.52
N ARG A 148 23.49 7.68 7.79
CA ARG A 148 24.15 6.54 8.47
C ARG A 148 23.79 5.21 7.81
N SER A 149 22.55 5.02 7.39
CA SER A 149 22.12 3.83 6.64
C SER A 149 22.83 3.73 5.28
N LEU A 150 23.06 4.85 4.58
CA LEU A 150 23.86 4.86 3.34
C LEU A 150 25.33 4.53 3.58
N GLU A 151 25.93 5.03 4.67
CA GLU A 151 27.31 4.68 5.05
C GLU A 151 27.46 3.19 5.36
N ARG A 152 26.49 2.62 6.08
CA ARG A 152 26.41 1.18 6.33
C ARG A 152 26.31 0.38 5.03
N ALA A 153 25.46 0.80 4.09
CA ALA A 153 25.35 0.16 2.78
C ALA A 153 26.68 0.20 2.01
N ALA A 154 27.34 1.36 2.00
CA ALA A 154 28.65 1.51 1.37
C ALA A 154 29.72 0.64 2.03
N ARG A 155 29.68 0.48 3.35
CA ARG A 155 30.56 -0.44 4.08
C ARG A 155 30.32 -1.89 3.65
N ILE A 156 29.06 -2.35 3.60
CA ILE A 156 28.73 -3.70 3.11
C ILE A 156 29.29 -3.91 1.71
N VAL A 157 29.02 -2.98 0.78
CA VAL A 157 29.49 -3.05 -0.61
C VAL A 157 31.02 -3.10 -0.67
N THR A 158 31.73 -2.29 0.13
CA THR A 158 33.19 -2.29 0.18
C THR A 158 33.75 -3.63 0.65
N GLU A 159 33.24 -4.19 1.74
CA GLU A 159 33.76 -5.45 2.31
C GLU A 159 33.52 -6.65 1.38
N VAL A 160 32.31 -6.78 0.81
CA VAL A 160 32.03 -7.91 -0.10
C VAL A 160 32.82 -7.82 -1.42
N ARG A 161 33.03 -6.60 -1.93
CA ARG A 161 33.92 -6.39 -3.09
C ARG A 161 35.36 -6.75 -2.78
N ALA A 162 35.84 -6.42 -1.58
CA ALA A 162 37.20 -6.74 -1.16
C ALA A 162 37.44 -8.26 -1.11
N VAL A 163 36.49 -9.04 -0.59
CA VAL A 163 36.55 -10.51 -0.60
C VAL A 163 36.61 -11.05 -2.03
N VAL A 164 35.70 -10.62 -2.91
CA VAL A 164 35.68 -11.09 -4.31
C VAL A 164 36.97 -10.69 -5.04
N GLN A 165 37.47 -9.47 -4.85
CA GLN A 165 38.70 -8.99 -5.47
C GLN A 165 39.93 -9.76 -4.98
N ALA A 166 40.06 -9.99 -3.67
CA ALA A 166 41.17 -10.73 -3.10
C ALA A 166 41.27 -12.15 -3.68
N CYS A 167 40.12 -12.80 -3.90
CA CYS A 167 40.05 -14.11 -4.55
C CYS A 167 40.42 -14.06 -6.04
N HIS A 168 40.07 -12.98 -6.76
CA HIS A 168 40.50 -12.78 -8.15
C HIS A 168 42.00 -12.50 -8.27
N ASP A 169 42.56 -11.70 -7.36
CA ASP A 169 43.98 -11.30 -7.35
C ASP A 169 44.92 -12.42 -6.91
N ALA A 170 44.47 -13.33 -6.04
CA ALA A 170 45.23 -14.50 -5.58
C ALA A 170 45.48 -15.57 -6.65
N ARG A 171 45.10 -15.31 -7.91
CA ARG A 171 45.36 -16.22 -9.04
C ARG A 171 46.87 -16.35 -9.32
N PRO A 172 47.43 -17.57 -9.33
CA PRO A 172 48.81 -17.76 -9.78
C PRO A 172 48.92 -17.39 -11.27
N GLN A 173 49.82 -16.46 -11.59
CA GLN A 173 50.19 -16.10 -12.97
C GLN A 173 50.79 -17.34 -13.66
N GLY A 174 49.98 -18.10 -14.39
CA GLY A 174 50.48 -19.25 -15.18
C GLY A 174 49.49 -20.39 -15.44
N ASP A 175 48.30 -20.41 -14.81
CA ASP A 175 47.29 -21.44 -15.09
C ASP A 175 46.21 -20.90 -16.05
N GLU A 176 46.32 -21.29 -17.32
CA GLU A 176 45.32 -21.05 -18.38
C GLU A 176 44.12 -22.02 -18.30
N GLY A 177 44.08 -22.90 -17.29
CA GLY A 177 42.91 -23.69 -16.96
C GLY A 177 41.73 -22.85 -16.45
N THR A 178 40.51 -23.31 -16.72
CA THR A 178 39.20 -22.69 -16.45
C THR A 178 38.84 -22.43 -14.97
N GLY A 179 39.82 -22.36 -14.07
CA GLY A 179 39.59 -22.06 -12.66
C GLY A 179 39.40 -20.56 -12.42
N GLN A 180 38.15 -20.11 -12.32
CA GLN A 180 37.82 -18.81 -11.73
C GLN A 180 38.42 -18.74 -10.30
N GLY A 181 38.93 -17.57 -9.90
CA GLY A 181 39.34 -17.31 -8.52
C GLY A 181 38.18 -17.63 -7.59
N ARG A 182 38.42 -18.47 -6.58
CA ARG A 182 37.37 -19.10 -5.80
C ARG A 182 37.00 -18.24 -4.62
N VAL A 183 35.72 -17.94 -4.48
CA VAL A 183 35.21 -17.20 -3.33
C VAL A 183 34.62 -18.18 -2.34
N ASP A 184 35.05 -18.10 -1.08
CA ASP A 184 34.49 -18.92 -0.01
C ASP A 184 33.11 -18.38 0.42
N ALA A 185 32.14 -19.28 0.56
CA ALA A 185 30.77 -18.89 0.88
C ALA A 185 30.65 -18.31 2.29
N GLU A 186 31.35 -18.89 3.27
CA GLU A 186 31.30 -18.44 4.65
C GLU A 186 31.96 -17.07 4.81
N GLU A 187 33.14 -16.88 4.20
CA GLU A 187 33.87 -15.60 4.21
C GLU A 187 33.06 -14.47 3.56
N LEU A 188 32.43 -14.73 2.40
CA LEU A 188 31.63 -13.74 1.70
C LEU A 188 30.36 -13.35 2.48
N LEU A 189 29.63 -14.34 3.02
CA LEU A 189 28.44 -14.10 3.85
C LEU A 189 28.81 -13.37 5.15
N TRP A 190 29.93 -13.75 5.77
CA TRP A 190 30.44 -13.11 6.97
C TRP A 190 30.83 -11.65 6.73
N ALA A 191 31.52 -11.34 5.62
CA ALA A 191 31.86 -9.97 5.25
C ALA A 191 30.61 -9.08 5.13
N ALA A 192 29.55 -9.57 4.46
CA ALA A 192 28.28 -8.86 4.35
C ALA A 192 27.61 -8.67 5.72
N TRP A 193 27.52 -9.73 6.52
CA TRP A 193 26.86 -9.73 7.83
C TRP A 193 27.56 -8.80 8.82
N GLN A 194 28.88 -8.92 8.96
CA GLN A 194 29.67 -8.12 9.89
C GLN A 194 29.67 -6.65 9.50
N ALA A 195 29.80 -6.36 8.20
CA ALA A 195 29.72 -4.99 7.69
C ALA A 195 28.33 -4.36 7.89
N SER A 196 27.27 -5.15 7.99
CA SER A 196 25.93 -4.60 8.27
C SER A 196 25.82 -4.01 9.69
N GLY A 197 26.49 -4.60 10.67
CA GLY A 197 26.32 -4.24 12.09
C GLY A 197 24.94 -4.58 12.66
N CYS A 198 24.12 -5.37 11.95
CA CYS A 198 22.77 -5.72 12.38
C CYS A 198 22.75 -6.65 13.60
N ALA A 199 23.79 -7.47 13.79
CA ALA A 199 23.89 -8.40 14.92
C ALA A 199 23.67 -7.70 16.27
N GLU A 200 24.42 -6.62 16.54
CA GLU A 200 24.32 -5.89 17.80
C GLU A 200 23.03 -5.06 17.88
N GLN A 201 22.56 -4.51 16.76
CA GLN A 201 21.30 -3.76 16.71
C GLN A 201 20.10 -4.66 17.06
N TRP A 202 19.99 -5.83 16.43
CA TRP A 202 18.91 -6.79 16.67
C TRP A 202 19.02 -7.42 18.06
N ARG A 203 20.25 -7.67 18.56
CA ARG A 203 20.45 -8.10 19.94
C ARG A 203 19.96 -7.07 20.95
N GLN A 204 20.25 -5.79 20.75
CA GLN A 204 19.77 -4.72 21.63
C GLN A 204 18.24 -4.60 21.61
N VAL A 205 17.62 -4.74 20.43
CA VAL A 205 16.15 -4.74 20.30
C VAL A 205 15.54 -5.97 20.99
N SER A 206 16.12 -7.15 20.81
CA SER A 206 15.68 -8.39 21.44
C SER A 206 15.80 -8.34 22.98
N LEU A 207 16.91 -7.80 23.51
CA LEU A 207 17.15 -7.68 24.95
C LEU A 207 16.44 -6.48 25.60
N GLY A 208 16.14 -5.43 24.83
CA GLY A 208 15.49 -4.21 25.31
C GLY A 208 13.99 -4.35 25.51
N GLY A 209 13.37 -5.40 24.96
CA GLY A 209 11.96 -5.73 25.14
C GLY A 209 11.65 -6.31 26.51
N ASP A 210 11.89 -5.58 27.59
CA ASP A 210 11.46 -6.00 28.93
C ASP A 210 10.00 -5.55 29.16
N THR A 211 9.12 -6.52 29.38
CA THR A 211 7.76 -6.35 29.97
C THR A 211 6.72 -5.50 29.20
N GLY A 212 6.17 -5.99 28.09
CA GLY A 212 4.91 -5.39 27.59
C GLY A 212 4.33 -5.99 26.33
N SER A 213 3.03 -6.30 26.36
CA SER A 213 2.22 -6.64 25.19
C SER A 213 1.97 -5.39 24.31
N GLY A 214 3.03 -4.85 23.70
CA GLY A 214 3.05 -3.65 22.87
C GLY A 214 3.88 -3.82 21.59
N GLU A 215 4.09 -2.72 20.85
CA GLU A 215 4.84 -2.71 19.58
C GLU A 215 6.29 -3.18 19.76
N ASP A 216 6.93 -2.82 20.87
CA ASP A 216 8.31 -3.18 21.19
C ASP A 216 8.53 -4.69 21.35
N GLY A 217 7.53 -5.41 21.89
CA GLY A 217 7.59 -6.87 22.02
C GLY A 217 7.57 -7.60 20.67
N VAL A 218 6.81 -7.07 19.69
CA VAL A 218 6.77 -7.65 18.33
C VAL A 218 8.09 -7.42 17.61
N LEU A 219 8.70 -6.24 17.79
CA LEU A 219 10.02 -5.94 17.22
C LEU A 219 11.11 -6.80 17.85
N ALA A 220 11.05 -7.04 19.17
CA ALA A 220 11.95 -7.94 19.87
C ALA A 220 11.84 -9.39 19.38
N GLU A 221 10.61 -9.91 19.21
CA GLU A 221 10.36 -11.26 18.66
C GLU A 221 10.87 -11.40 17.21
N ALA A 222 10.65 -10.38 16.38
CA ALA A 222 11.15 -10.35 15.00
C ALA A 222 12.68 -10.33 14.95
N ALA A 223 13.32 -9.51 15.77
CA ALA A 223 14.77 -9.43 15.88
C ALA A 223 15.40 -10.75 16.36
N GLU A 224 14.79 -11.42 17.34
CA GLU A 224 15.22 -12.73 17.81
C GLU A 224 15.09 -13.80 16.71
N HIS A 225 13.96 -13.81 15.98
CA HIS A 225 13.75 -14.70 14.84
C HIS A 225 14.77 -14.47 13.72
N ASP A 226 15.04 -13.22 13.35
CA ASP A 226 16.01 -12.90 12.31
C ASP A 226 17.44 -13.34 12.70
N LEU A 227 17.81 -13.25 13.99
CA LEU A 227 19.08 -13.79 14.51
C LEU A 227 19.15 -15.33 14.45
N ASP A 228 18.07 -16.03 14.82
CA ASP A 228 17.98 -17.49 14.70
C ASP A 228 18.13 -17.92 13.22
N VAL A 229 17.48 -17.20 12.29
CA VAL A 229 17.56 -17.46 10.84
C VAL A 229 18.97 -17.27 10.31
N VAL A 230 19.65 -16.19 10.67
CA VAL A 230 21.03 -15.94 10.22
C VAL A 230 21.98 -17.00 10.79
N THR A 231 21.77 -17.44 12.03
CA THR A 231 22.56 -18.53 12.63
C THR A 231 22.35 -19.84 11.88
N ALA A 232 21.12 -20.14 11.47
CA ALA A 232 20.82 -21.29 10.62
C ALA A 232 21.47 -21.19 9.22
N LEU A 233 21.54 -20.00 8.63
CA LEU A 233 22.24 -19.76 7.36
C LEU A 233 23.74 -20.07 7.48
N PHE A 234 24.42 -19.54 8.50
CA PHE A 234 25.85 -19.81 8.70
C PHE A 234 26.11 -21.28 9.01
N LYS A 235 25.27 -21.92 9.84
CA LYS A 235 25.43 -23.36 10.10
C LYS A 235 25.24 -24.19 8.83
N ARG A 236 24.35 -23.77 7.93
CA ARG A 236 24.17 -24.41 6.63
C ARG A 236 25.39 -24.20 5.72
N ALA A 237 25.97 -23.01 5.69
CA ALA A 237 27.17 -22.72 4.91
C ALA A 237 28.37 -23.55 5.40
N GLU A 238 28.59 -23.62 6.72
CA GLU A 238 29.64 -24.43 7.36
C GLU A 238 29.53 -25.92 6.95
N VAL A 239 28.35 -26.53 7.17
CA VAL A 239 28.12 -27.96 6.82
C VAL A 239 28.25 -28.20 5.30
N TRP A 240 27.90 -27.20 4.47
CA TRP A 240 28.06 -27.31 3.03
C TRP A 240 29.53 -27.27 2.61
N ALA A 241 30.32 -26.34 3.19
CA ALA A 241 31.75 -26.21 2.92
C ALA A 241 32.53 -27.46 3.35
N GLU A 242 32.18 -28.06 4.49
CA GLU A 242 32.75 -29.35 4.93
C GLU A 242 32.49 -30.49 3.93
N ARG A 243 31.31 -30.51 3.30
CA ARG A 243 30.91 -31.54 2.33
C ARG A 243 31.43 -31.28 0.92
N HIS A 244 31.71 -30.02 0.58
CA HIS A 244 32.16 -29.60 -0.74
C HIS A 244 33.48 -28.80 -0.68
N PRO A 245 34.59 -29.41 -0.19
CA PRO A 245 35.86 -28.69 -0.05
C PRO A 245 36.31 -28.09 -1.39
N GLY A 246 36.57 -26.79 -1.39
CA GLY A 246 37.13 -26.07 -2.55
C GLY A 246 36.13 -25.77 -3.67
N GLN A 247 34.83 -25.89 -3.44
CA GLN A 247 33.81 -25.35 -4.36
C GLN A 247 33.61 -23.84 -4.16
N ASP A 248 33.09 -23.17 -5.20
CA ASP A 248 32.85 -21.73 -5.21
C ASP A 248 31.52 -21.34 -4.56
N ALA A 249 31.48 -20.18 -3.90
CA ALA A 249 30.29 -19.63 -3.27
C ALA A 249 29.07 -19.51 -4.20
N ALA A 250 29.28 -19.30 -5.50
CA ALA A 250 28.18 -19.23 -6.48
C ALA A 250 27.36 -20.53 -6.52
N VAL A 251 28.00 -21.69 -6.31
CA VAL A 251 27.31 -23.00 -6.30
C VAL A 251 26.41 -23.10 -5.08
N PHE A 252 26.94 -22.80 -3.88
CA PHE A 252 26.16 -22.79 -2.64
C PHE A 252 24.94 -21.86 -2.74
N LEU A 253 25.14 -20.63 -3.21
CA LEU A 253 24.06 -19.65 -3.35
C LEU A 253 23.03 -20.06 -4.40
N SER A 254 23.43 -20.75 -5.46
CA SER A 254 22.52 -21.30 -6.47
C SER A 254 21.68 -22.45 -5.90
N GLU A 255 22.30 -23.38 -5.18
CA GLU A 255 21.60 -24.48 -4.49
C GLU A 255 20.57 -23.96 -3.49
N LEU A 256 20.96 -22.96 -2.69
CA LEU A 256 20.06 -22.34 -1.71
C LEU A 256 18.88 -21.62 -2.37
N ALA A 257 19.11 -20.93 -3.50
CA ALA A 257 18.03 -20.28 -4.25
C ALA A 257 17.08 -21.28 -4.91
N GLY A 258 17.57 -22.46 -5.30
CA GLY A 258 16.78 -23.55 -5.88
C GLY A 258 15.99 -24.39 -4.88
N GLU A 259 16.20 -24.19 -3.58
CA GLU A 259 15.60 -25.03 -2.53
C GLU A 259 14.06 -24.85 -2.46
N VAL A 260 13.30 -25.92 -2.64
CA VAL A 260 11.81 -25.85 -2.58
C VAL A 260 11.27 -26.27 -1.22
N LEU A 261 11.99 -27.13 -0.50
CA LEU A 261 11.56 -27.71 0.76
C LEU A 261 12.42 -27.16 1.91
N PRO A 262 11.80 -26.78 3.04
CA PRO A 262 12.56 -26.40 4.23
C PRO A 262 13.41 -27.56 4.73
N SER A 263 14.64 -27.27 5.15
CA SER A 263 15.49 -28.25 5.83
C SER A 263 15.36 -28.13 7.35
N ASP A 264 15.52 -29.26 8.03
CA ASP A 264 15.76 -29.23 9.47
C ASP A 264 17.11 -28.54 9.76
N SER A 265 17.10 -27.65 10.75
CA SER A 265 18.30 -26.97 11.22
C SER A 265 18.75 -27.54 12.56
N VAL A 266 20.05 -27.78 12.70
CA VAL A 266 20.71 -28.14 13.98
C VAL A 266 21.34 -26.90 14.63
N ALA A 267 21.04 -25.71 14.12
CA ALA A 267 21.55 -24.47 14.68
C ALA A 267 21.04 -24.26 16.12
N PRO A 268 21.86 -23.71 17.01
CA PRO A 268 21.40 -23.23 18.31
C PRO A 268 20.27 -22.21 18.12
N THR A 269 19.24 -22.29 18.96
CA THR A 269 18.11 -21.35 18.97
C THR A 269 17.98 -20.72 20.35
N GLY A 270 17.42 -19.51 20.42
CA GLY A 270 17.13 -18.84 21.68
C GLY A 270 16.24 -19.66 22.62
N VAL A 271 16.47 -19.55 23.94
CA VAL A 271 15.62 -20.17 24.96
C VAL A 271 14.35 -19.35 25.10
N ARG A 272 13.23 -19.86 24.58
CA ARG A 272 11.94 -19.16 24.66
C ARG A 272 11.21 -19.45 25.98
N PRO A 273 10.45 -18.49 26.52
CA PRO A 273 9.58 -18.76 27.66
C PRO A 273 8.58 -19.88 27.34
N ALA A 274 8.24 -20.64 28.37
CA ALA A 274 7.24 -21.70 28.32
C ALA A 274 5.91 -21.18 27.74
N GLY A 275 5.33 -21.90 26.78
CA GLY A 275 4.13 -21.48 26.05
C GLY A 275 3.24 -22.65 25.64
N VAL A 276 2.02 -22.34 25.19
CA VAL A 276 1.03 -23.33 24.76
C VAL A 276 1.52 -24.05 23.50
N SER A 277 1.49 -25.38 23.51
CA SER A 277 1.88 -26.18 22.34
C SER A 277 0.73 -26.28 21.33
N VAL A 278 0.93 -25.88 20.08
CA VAL A 278 -0.06 -26.04 18.99
C VAL A 278 0.41 -27.10 18.01
N LEU A 279 -0.27 -28.24 17.98
CA LEU A 279 0.26 -29.47 17.38
C LEU A 279 -0.78 -30.22 16.53
N THR A 280 -0.29 -31.11 15.67
CA THR A 280 -1.11 -32.18 15.08
C THR A 280 -1.12 -33.41 16.01
N PRO A 281 -2.08 -34.35 15.87
CA PRO A 281 -2.09 -35.58 16.66
C PRO A 281 -0.78 -36.38 16.58
N ALA A 282 -0.14 -36.39 15.40
CA ALA A 282 1.14 -37.05 15.20
C ALA A 282 2.27 -36.35 15.98
N ALA A 283 2.32 -35.02 15.95
CA ALA A 283 3.31 -34.24 16.70
C ALA A 283 3.07 -34.27 18.22
N ALA A 284 1.85 -34.61 18.66
CA ALA A 284 1.49 -34.78 20.06
C ALA A 284 1.77 -36.20 20.59
N ALA A 285 2.19 -37.13 19.74
CA ALA A 285 2.44 -38.52 20.13
C ALA A 285 3.50 -38.61 21.24
N GLY A 286 3.25 -39.44 22.25
CA GLY A 286 4.16 -39.67 23.37
C GLY A 286 4.22 -38.54 24.42
N ARG A 287 3.50 -37.43 24.22
CA ARG A 287 3.45 -36.30 25.16
C ARG A 287 2.10 -36.23 25.88
N GLN A 288 2.00 -35.49 26.98
CA GLN A 288 0.75 -35.24 27.70
C GLN A 288 0.78 -33.85 28.33
N TRP A 289 -0.41 -33.30 28.60
CA TRP A 289 -0.60 -31.96 29.16
C TRP A 289 -1.76 -31.96 30.16
N GLU A 290 -1.76 -31.05 31.13
CA GLU A 290 -2.89 -30.88 32.04
C GLU A 290 -4.16 -30.49 31.30
N VAL A 291 -4.06 -29.54 30.37
CA VAL A 291 -5.19 -29.04 29.59
C VAL A 291 -4.93 -29.26 28.11
N VAL A 292 -5.85 -29.95 27.43
CA VAL A 292 -5.80 -30.11 25.97
C VAL A 292 -7.07 -29.61 25.34
N ALA A 293 -6.92 -28.78 24.31
CA ALA A 293 -7.98 -28.38 23.43
C ALA A 293 -7.89 -29.08 22.08
N VAL A 294 -8.89 -29.88 21.71
CA VAL A 294 -9.03 -30.42 20.36
C VAL A 294 -9.97 -29.54 19.57
N THR A 295 -9.48 -28.94 18.47
CA THR A 295 -10.21 -27.88 17.76
C THR A 295 -10.46 -28.20 16.30
N GLY A 296 -11.57 -27.66 15.77
CA GLY A 296 -11.96 -27.87 14.37
C GLY A 296 -12.56 -29.26 14.15
N VAL A 297 -13.34 -29.77 15.11
CA VAL A 297 -14.07 -31.05 14.96
C VAL A 297 -15.36 -30.81 14.16
N ASN A 298 -15.18 -30.24 12.97
CA ASN A 298 -16.24 -29.81 12.07
C ASN A 298 -16.47 -30.85 10.98
N ARG A 299 -17.67 -30.85 10.39
CA ARG A 299 -18.01 -31.66 9.23
C ARG A 299 -17.00 -31.40 8.11
N ASP A 300 -16.58 -32.46 7.43
CA ASP A 300 -15.61 -32.44 6.32
C ASP A 300 -14.18 -31.94 6.67
N GLN A 301 -13.92 -31.55 7.92
CA GLN A 301 -12.58 -31.24 8.43
C GLN A 301 -12.03 -32.36 9.31
N TRP A 302 -12.86 -32.91 10.21
CA TRP A 302 -12.49 -34.05 11.05
C TRP A 302 -13.75 -34.91 11.35
N PRO A 303 -13.92 -36.06 10.68
CA PRO A 303 -12.96 -36.79 9.84
C PRO A 303 -12.78 -36.22 8.43
N ASP A 304 -11.54 -36.24 7.92
CA ASP A 304 -11.26 -36.06 6.48
C ASP A 304 -11.36 -37.42 5.77
N LEU A 305 -12.47 -37.63 5.04
CA LEU A 305 -12.77 -38.91 4.37
C LEU A 305 -12.26 -38.97 2.92
N ARG A 306 -11.45 -38.00 2.49
CA ARG A 306 -10.84 -38.03 1.15
C ARG A 306 -9.89 -39.21 1.04
N LEU A 307 -10.09 -40.03 0.00
CA LEU A 307 -9.22 -41.15 -0.30
C LEU A 307 -7.88 -40.62 -0.84
N ARG A 308 -6.79 -40.89 -0.12
CA ARG A 308 -5.43 -40.60 -0.55
C ARG A 308 -4.97 -41.66 -1.56
N ASP A 309 -3.93 -41.35 -2.35
CA ASP A 309 -3.29 -42.28 -3.28
C ASP A 309 -4.20 -42.86 -4.38
N SER A 310 -5.25 -42.15 -4.80
CA SER A 310 -6.16 -42.63 -5.86
C SER A 310 -5.47 -42.82 -7.22
N LEU A 311 -4.40 -42.06 -7.48
CA LEU A 311 -3.63 -42.11 -8.73
C LEU A 311 -2.54 -43.18 -8.68
N THR A 312 -1.71 -43.17 -7.63
CA THR A 312 -0.58 -44.10 -7.46
C THR A 312 -1.01 -45.48 -6.97
N ARG A 313 -2.20 -45.59 -6.36
CA ARG A 313 -2.77 -46.83 -5.80
C ARG A 313 -1.83 -47.56 -4.84
N ALA A 314 -0.97 -46.82 -4.12
CA ALA A 314 0.01 -47.39 -3.20
C ALA A 314 -0.62 -48.30 -2.13
N GLY A 315 -1.84 -47.98 -1.67
CA GLY A 315 -2.60 -48.83 -0.75
C GLY A 315 -2.91 -50.23 -1.32
N LEU A 316 -3.25 -50.34 -2.61
CA LEU A 316 -3.49 -51.64 -3.26
C LEU A 316 -2.21 -52.47 -3.37
N LEU A 317 -1.04 -51.83 -3.51
CA LEU A 317 0.24 -52.53 -3.48
C LEU A 317 0.48 -53.15 -2.09
N VAL A 318 0.21 -52.41 -1.02
CA VAL A 318 0.32 -52.94 0.35
C VAL A 318 -0.65 -54.10 0.56
N GLU A 319 -1.90 -54.00 0.11
CA GLU A 319 -2.88 -55.10 0.18
C GLU A 319 -2.43 -56.32 -0.65
N ALA A 320 -1.83 -56.11 -1.82
CA ALA A 320 -1.28 -57.18 -2.65
C ALA A 320 -0.12 -57.91 -1.96
N VAL A 321 0.83 -57.16 -1.39
CA VAL A 321 2.01 -57.71 -0.71
C VAL A 321 1.62 -58.39 0.61
N THR A 322 0.60 -57.90 1.29
CA THR A 322 0.11 -58.48 2.57
C THR A 322 -0.95 -59.58 2.39
N ASP A 323 -1.24 -59.99 1.16
CA ASP A 323 -2.30 -60.95 0.78
C ASP A 323 -3.70 -60.60 1.33
N ARG A 324 -4.03 -59.31 1.30
CA ARG A 324 -5.33 -58.76 1.74
C ARG A 324 -6.19 -58.24 0.60
N LEU A 325 -5.82 -58.51 -0.65
CA LEU A 325 -6.62 -58.08 -1.79
C LEU A 325 -8.05 -58.63 -1.70
N PRO A 326 -9.07 -57.82 -2.02
CA PRO A 326 -10.45 -58.29 -2.11
C PRO A 326 -10.55 -59.51 -3.02
N ARG A 327 -11.33 -60.51 -2.62
CA ARG A 327 -11.62 -61.69 -3.46
C ARG A 327 -12.99 -61.54 -4.08
N GLU A 328 -13.08 -61.79 -5.38
CA GLU A 328 -14.35 -61.84 -6.10
C GLU A 328 -15.14 -63.10 -5.69
N PRO A 329 -16.45 -63.19 -5.99
CA PRO A 329 -17.29 -64.35 -5.67
C PRO A 329 -16.78 -65.71 -6.21
N GLY A 330 -15.75 -65.72 -7.07
CA GLY A 330 -15.04 -66.91 -7.53
C GLY A 330 -13.66 -67.16 -6.89
N GLY A 331 -13.31 -66.47 -5.80
CA GLY A 331 -12.03 -66.63 -5.08
C GLY A 331 -10.81 -65.97 -5.74
N ARG A 332 -10.98 -65.36 -6.91
CA ARG A 332 -9.92 -64.65 -7.64
C ARG A 332 -9.64 -63.30 -6.97
N ARG A 333 -8.36 -62.95 -6.79
CA ARG A 333 -7.94 -61.66 -6.21
C ARG A 333 -8.29 -60.54 -7.20
N SER A 334 -8.98 -59.50 -6.73
CA SER A 334 -9.32 -58.31 -7.51
C SER A 334 -8.38 -57.17 -7.17
N ALA A 335 -7.93 -56.45 -8.19
CA ALA A 335 -7.23 -55.17 -8.03
C ALA A 335 -8.19 -53.97 -8.03
N GLN A 336 -9.51 -54.22 -7.92
CA GLN A 336 -10.50 -53.17 -7.76
C GLN A 336 -10.52 -52.70 -6.31
N MET A 337 -10.32 -51.40 -6.12
CA MET A 337 -10.45 -50.77 -4.81
C MET A 337 -11.94 -50.62 -4.48
N ASP A 338 -12.42 -51.35 -3.47
CA ASP A 338 -13.73 -51.09 -2.90
C ASP A 338 -13.70 -49.75 -2.15
N ARG A 339 -14.32 -48.75 -2.78
CA ARG A 339 -14.38 -47.39 -2.24
C ARG A 339 -15.11 -47.31 -0.91
N VAL A 340 -16.04 -48.24 -0.64
CA VAL A 340 -16.79 -48.27 0.62
C VAL A 340 -15.90 -48.73 1.75
N SER A 341 -15.24 -49.89 1.60
CA SER A 341 -14.26 -50.40 2.57
C SER A 341 -13.10 -49.42 2.80
N ALA A 342 -12.54 -48.84 1.73
CA ALA A 342 -11.45 -47.87 1.84
C ALA A 342 -11.85 -46.62 2.66
N ARG A 343 -13.06 -46.08 2.43
CA ARG A 343 -13.58 -44.94 3.22
C ARG A 343 -13.85 -45.33 4.68
N ALA A 344 -14.33 -46.55 4.93
CA ALA A 344 -14.52 -47.05 6.29
C ALA A 344 -13.19 -47.16 7.04
N GLN A 345 -12.13 -47.63 6.37
CA GLN A 345 -10.78 -47.70 6.95
C GLN A 345 -10.23 -46.30 7.24
N VAL A 346 -10.34 -45.35 6.30
CA VAL A 346 -9.95 -43.95 6.52
C VAL A 346 -10.71 -43.36 7.71
N ARG A 347 -12.02 -43.58 7.81
CA ARG A 347 -12.80 -43.13 8.97
C ARG A 347 -12.30 -43.76 10.27
N ALA A 348 -11.90 -45.03 10.26
CA ALA A 348 -11.33 -45.71 11.44
C ALA A 348 -9.97 -45.11 11.84
N ASP A 349 -9.12 -44.78 10.86
CA ASP A 349 -7.85 -44.09 11.10
C ASP A 349 -8.05 -42.68 11.66
N GLU A 350 -8.97 -41.90 11.08
CA GLU A 350 -9.35 -40.57 11.59
C GLU A 350 -9.88 -40.65 13.02
N ARG A 351 -10.63 -41.71 13.37
CA ARG A 351 -11.13 -41.94 14.73
C ARG A 351 -10.01 -42.30 15.70
N ARG A 352 -9.08 -43.19 15.31
CA ARG A 352 -7.90 -43.53 16.13
C ARG A 352 -7.07 -42.29 16.44
N MET A 353 -6.87 -41.45 15.44
CA MET A 353 -6.12 -40.21 15.59
C MET A 353 -6.86 -39.17 16.45
N LEU A 354 -8.19 -39.08 16.36
CA LEU A 354 -8.99 -38.27 17.29
C LEU A 354 -8.83 -38.77 18.72
N LEU A 355 -8.97 -40.08 18.96
CA LEU A 355 -8.78 -40.68 20.29
C LEU A 355 -7.36 -40.42 20.83
N ALA A 356 -6.33 -40.53 19.98
CA ALA A 356 -4.96 -40.18 20.35
C ALA A 356 -4.84 -38.72 20.83
N ALA A 357 -5.53 -37.78 20.17
CA ALA A 357 -5.57 -36.38 20.58
C ALA A 357 -6.32 -36.15 21.90
N LEU A 358 -7.52 -36.75 22.06
CA LEU A 358 -8.35 -36.59 23.26
C LEU A 358 -7.64 -37.14 24.52
N THR A 359 -6.90 -38.23 24.38
CA THR A 359 -6.18 -38.90 25.49
C THR A 359 -4.90 -38.17 25.93
N ARG A 360 -4.56 -37.03 25.33
CA ARG A 360 -3.38 -36.25 25.74
C ARG A 360 -3.63 -35.40 26.99
N ALA A 361 -4.90 -35.16 27.36
CA ALA A 361 -5.28 -34.41 28.54
C ALA A 361 -5.19 -35.26 29.81
N THR A 362 -4.56 -34.74 30.87
CA THR A 362 -4.54 -35.39 32.19
C THR A 362 -5.56 -34.81 33.17
N ARG A 363 -6.01 -33.56 32.98
CA ARG A 363 -6.96 -32.87 33.88
C ARG A 363 -8.20 -32.34 33.17
N ARG A 364 -8.04 -31.54 32.10
CA ARG A 364 -9.16 -30.90 31.39
C ARG A 364 -9.06 -31.09 29.88
N LEU A 365 -10.13 -31.59 29.29
CA LEU A 365 -10.29 -31.72 27.85
C LEU A 365 -11.33 -30.72 27.35
N VAL A 366 -10.98 -29.96 26.32
CA VAL A 366 -11.89 -29.02 25.64
C VAL A 366 -11.99 -29.45 24.18
N VAL A 367 -13.20 -29.71 23.70
CA VAL A 367 -13.44 -30.06 22.29
C VAL A 367 -14.30 -28.97 21.66
N THR A 368 -13.91 -28.48 20.48
CA THR A 368 -14.59 -27.36 19.82
C THR A 368 -14.92 -27.66 18.37
N ALA A 369 -16.10 -27.19 17.96
CA ALA A 369 -16.59 -27.17 16.59
C ALA A 369 -17.29 -25.83 16.31
N CYS A 370 -17.38 -25.44 15.03
CA CYS A 370 -18.09 -24.22 14.61
C CYS A 370 -19.47 -24.54 14.06
N GLN A 371 -20.40 -23.61 14.23
CA GLN A 371 -21.75 -23.61 13.64
C GLN A 371 -22.01 -22.21 13.07
N ASP A 372 -22.03 -22.10 11.75
CA ASP A 372 -22.34 -20.88 10.99
C ASP A 372 -22.96 -21.26 9.62
N GLU A 373 -23.05 -20.34 8.65
CA GLU A 373 -23.61 -20.61 7.33
C GLU A 373 -22.77 -21.63 6.51
N GLU A 374 -21.47 -21.73 6.79
CA GLU A 374 -20.53 -22.57 6.04
C GLU A 374 -20.09 -23.82 6.82
N HIS A 375 -20.18 -23.79 8.15
CA HIS A 375 -19.64 -24.81 9.04
C HIS A 375 -20.72 -25.43 9.93
N ALA A 376 -20.58 -26.74 10.17
CA ALA A 376 -21.38 -27.47 11.14
C ALA A 376 -20.52 -28.46 11.95
N PRO A 377 -20.93 -28.82 13.18
CA PRO A 377 -20.26 -29.85 13.97
C PRO A 377 -20.23 -31.22 13.26
N SER A 378 -19.14 -31.96 13.45
CA SER A 378 -19.01 -33.30 12.89
C SER A 378 -19.73 -34.36 13.74
N GLY A 379 -19.99 -35.53 13.15
CA GLY A 379 -20.50 -36.67 13.91
C GLY A 379 -19.57 -37.09 15.06
N PHE A 380 -18.25 -36.92 14.90
CA PHE A 380 -17.30 -37.19 15.99
C PHE A 380 -17.48 -36.22 17.16
N PHE A 381 -17.78 -34.95 16.91
CA PHE A 381 -18.08 -33.99 17.99
C PHE A 381 -19.30 -34.43 18.79
N LEU A 382 -20.38 -34.84 18.12
CA LEU A 382 -21.61 -35.32 18.76
C LEU A 382 -21.39 -36.62 19.54
N GLU A 383 -20.59 -37.55 19.01
CA GLU A 383 -20.21 -38.79 19.70
C GLU A 383 -19.41 -38.51 20.97
N VAL A 384 -18.45 -37.58 20.91
CA VAL A 384 -17.65 -37.17 22.08
C VAL A 384 -18.54 -36.48 23.12
N ALA A 385 -19.40 -35.55 22.71
CA ALA A 385 -20.33 -34.87 23.61
C ALA A 385 -21.27 -35.85 24.32
N ARG A 386 -21.84 -36.81 23.58
CA ARG A 386 -22.68 -37.87 24.14
C ARG A 386 -21.92 -38.74 25.14
N SER A 387 -20.68 -39.12 24.81
CA SER A 387 -19.84 -39.93 25.69
C SER A 387 -19.44 -39.19 26.97
N ALA A 388 -19.31 -37.86 26.89
CA ALA A 388 -19.02 -36.99 28.02
C ALA A 388 -20.29 -36.58 28.82
N GLY A 389 -21.49 -36.97 28.38
CA GLY A 389 -22.75 -36.56 29.01
C GLY A 389 -23.07 -35.07 28.83
N VAL A 390 -22.50 -34.40 27.82
CA VAL A 390 -22.71 -32.98 27.56
C VAL A 390 -23.79 -32.79 26.51
N GLN A 391 -24.84 -32.03 26.85
CA GLN A 391 -25.86 -31.62 25.90
C GLN A 391 -25.32 -30.51 24.99
N VAL A 392 -25.34 -30.76 23.68
CA VAL A 392 -24.88 -29.83 22.63
C VAL A 392 -25.98 -29.51 21.61
N SER A 393 -27.19 -30.02 21.86
CA SER A 393 -28.40 -29.73 21.08
C SER A 393 -29.57 -29.50 22.03
N ASP A 394 -30.49 -28.62 21.64
CA ASP A 394 -31.76 -28.40 22.37
C ASP A 394 -32.79 -29.52 22.07
N GLU A 395 -33.99 -29.37 22.65
CA GLU A 395 -35.10 -30.32 22.48
C GLU A 395 -35.57 -30.43 21.02
N ASP A 396 -35.37 -29.38 20.23
CA ASP A 396 -35.71 -29.32 18.80
C ASP A 396 -34.57 -29.83 17.89
N GLY A 397 -33.44 -30.22 18.47
CA GLY A 397 -32.27 -30.74 17.75
C GLY A 397 -31.37 -29.66 17.15
N GLN A 398 -31.58 -28.38 17.48
CA GLN A 398 -30.69 -27.28 17.08
C GLN A 398 -29.40 -27.29 17.90
N VAL A 399 -28.28 -26.97 17.26
CA VAL A 399 -26.97 -26.93 17.92
C VAL A 399 -26.93 -25.77 18.90
N LEU A 400 -26.60 -26.07 20.17
CA LEU A 400 -26.39 -25.06 21.19
C LEU A 400 -25.06 -24.35 20.93
N THR A 401 -25.13 -23.07 20.56
CA THR A 401 -23.93 -22.25 20.35
C THR A 401 -23.52 -21.57 21.66
N SER A 402 -22.22 -21.60 21.95
CA SER A 402 -21.69 -20.81 23.06
C SER A 402 -21.89 -19.32 22.76
N PRO A 403 -22.33 -18.51 23.74
CA PRO A 403 -22.38 -17.07 23.55
C PRO A 403 -20.97 -16.50 23.29
N ASP A 404 -20.92 -15.38 22.56
CA ASP A 404 -19.68 -14.61 22.45
C ASP A 404 -19.37 -13.97 23.80
N VAL A 405 -18.29 -14.43 24.42
CA VAL A 405 -17.84 -14.05 25.77
C VAL A 405 -16.70 -13.04 25.75
N GLY A 406 -16.46 -12.38 24.60
CA GLY A 406 -15.44 -11.37 24.45
C GLY A 406 -14.03 -11.89 24.72
N GLU A 407 -13.06 -10.97 24.75
CA GLU A 407 -11.66 -11.32 25.01
C GLU A 407 -11.32 -11.12 26.48
N LEU A 408 -10.69 -12.12 27.10
CA LEU A 408 -10.10 -11.96 28.44
C LEU A 408 -8.76 -11.22 28.36
N THR A 409 -8.72 -10.10 27.65
CA THR A 409 -7.55 -9.22 27.46
C THR A 409 -7.83 -7.89 28.17
N LEU A 410 -6.79 -7.18 28.62
CA LEU A 410 -6.96 -5.82 29.14
C LEU A 410 -7.64 -4.92 28.09
N ARG A 411 -7.24 -5.05 26.83
CA ARG A 411 -7.87 -4.37 25.68
C ARG A 411 -9.36 -4.70 25.55
N GLY A 412 -9.72 -5.98 25.63
CA GLY A 412 -11.09 -6.46 25.54
C GLY A 412 -11.96 -5.95 26.68
N LEU A 413 -11.44 -6.02 27.92
CA LEU A 413 -12.09 -5.46 29.09
C LEU A 413 -12.32 -3.95 28.95
N VAL A 414 -11.29 -3.18 28.58
CA VAL A 414 -11.43 -1.74 28.36
C VAL A 414 -12.47 -1.45 27.28
N ALA A 415 -12.48 -2.19 26.17
CA ALA A 415 -13.49 -2.02 25.13
C ALA A 415 -14.92 -2.30 25.62
N GLU A 416 -15.13 -3.38 26.37
CA GLU A 416 -16.43 -3.72 26.98
C GLU A 416 -16.89 -2.64 27.97
N LEU A 417 -15.99 -2.19 28.86
CA LEU A 417 -16.30 -1.15 29.83
C LEU A 417 -16.60 0.20 29.15
N ARG A 418 -15.86 0.58 28.10
CA ARG A 418 -16.13 1.77 27.29
C ARG A 418 -17.51 1.71 26.66
N ARG A 419 -17.84 0.57 26.03
CA ARG A 419 -19.15 0.33 25.41
C ARG A 419 -20.28 0.41 26.44
N ALA A 420 -20.14 -0.22 27.60
CA ALA A 420 -21.12 -0.17 28.68
C ALA A 420 -21.30 1.25 29.22
N THR A 421 -20.21 2.00 29.37
CA THR A 421 -20.23 3.40 29.80
C THR A 421 -21.00 4.28 28.82
N VAL A 422 -20.69 4.19 27.52
CA VAL A 422 -21.39 4.97 26.47
C VAL A 422 -22.87 4.58 26.40
N ARG A 423 -23.20 3.28 26.41
CA ARG A 423 -24.59 2.81 26.41
C ARG A 423 -25.38 3.34 27.59
N GLY A 424 -24.81 3.34 28.79
CA GLY A 424 -25.46 3.87 29.98
C GLY A 424 -25.68 5.39 29.97
N HIS A 425 -25.00 6.15 29.12
CA HIS A 425 -25.18 7.60 28.97
C HIS A 425 -26.13 8.00 27.83
N LEU A 426 -26.62 7.04 27.04
CA LEU A 426 -27.59 7.34 25.99
C LEU A 426 -28.92 7.83 26.59
N PRO A 427 -29.60 8.81 25.98
CA PRO A 427 -30.91 9.27 26.43
C PRO A 427 -31.95 8.14 26.52
N THR A 428 -31.81 7.12 25.67
CA THR A 428 -32.71 5.96 25.57
C THR A 428 -32.31 4.79 26.48
N ALA A 429 -31.30 4.94 27.34
CA ALA A 429 -30.81 3.86 28.19
C ALA A 429 -31.82 3.44 29.28
N THR A 430 -31.94 2.14 29.51
CA THR A 430 -32.69 1.56 30.63
C THR A 430 -31.99 1.81 31.98
N GLU A 431 -32.70 1.66 33.10
CA GLU A 431 -32.08 1.86 34.43
C GLU A 431 -30.93 0.87 34.70
N GLN A 432 -31.09 -0.37 34.23
CA GLN A 432 -30.03 -1.37 34.31
C GLN A 432 -28.79 -0.96 33.50
N GLU A 433 -28.96 -0.44 32.29
CA GLU A 433 -27.85 0.06 31.47
C GLU A 433 -27.17 1.28 32.10
N ARG A 434 -27.93 2.19 32.73
CA ARG A 434 -27.36 3.32 33.49
C ARG A 434 -26.56 2.84 34.69
N GLN A 435 -27.05 1.83 35.41
CA GLN A 435 -26.30 1.24 36.54
C GLN A 435 -25.02 0.56 36.06
N GLN A 436 -25.09 -0.24 35.00
CA GLN A 436 -23.93 -0.88 34.38
C GLN A 436 -22.93 0.16 33.87
N GLY A 437 -23.40 1.24 33.24
CA GLY A 437 -22.55 2.33 32.77
C GLY A 437 -21.81 3.04 33.90
N ARG A 438 -22.47 3.29 35.04
CA ARG A 438 -21.83 3.87 36.25
C ARG A 438 -20.75 2.94 36.81
N GLN A 439 -21.03 1.64 36.91
CA GLN A 439 -20.06 0.65 37.36
C GLN A 439 -18.87 0.52 36.40
N ALA A 440 -19.14 0.53 35.09
CA ALA A 440 -18.12 0.45 34.07
C ALA A 440 -17.18 1.67 34.09
N ALA A 441 -17.74 2.87 34.28
CA ALA A 441 -16.95 4.10 34.45
C ALA A 441 -16.03 4.03 35.68
N ALA A 442 -16.52 3.52 36.81
CA ALA A 442 -15.71 3.33 38.01
C ALA A 442 -14.55 2.33 37.77
N LEU A 443 -14.81 1.23 37.06
CA LEU A 443 -13.78 0.26 36.70
C LEU A 443 -12.75 0.85 35.73
N LEU A 444 -13.17 1.63 34.73
CA LEU A 444 -12.26 2.32 33.83
C LEU A 444 -11.33 3.26 34.59
N ALA A 445 -11.85 4.01 35.57
CA ALA A 445 -11.03 4.88 36.41
C ALA A 445 -9.96 4.09 37.19
N SER A 446 -10.33 2.96 37.78
CA SER A 446 -9.36 2.08 38.47
C SER A 446 -8.30 1.50 37.52
N VAL A 447 -8.70 1.10 36.31
CA VAL A 447 -7.78 0.57 35.29
C VAL A 447 -6.83 1.65 34.78
N ALA A 448 -7.32 2.88 34.61
CA ALA A 448 -6.48 4.04 34.24
C ALA A 448 -5.46 4.37 35.35
N GLN A 449 -5.88 4.36 36.62
CA GLN A 449 -5.00 4.56 37.78
C GLN A 449 -3.88 3.50 37.89
N ALA A 450 -4.12 2.29 37.36
CA ALA A 450 -3.12 1.24 37.28
C ALA A 450 -2.14 1.38 36.10
N GLY A 451 -2.18 2.50 35.36
CA GLY A 451 -1.25 2.81 34.26
C GLY A 451 -1.69 2.36 32.87
N ILE A 452 -2.93 1.89 32.71
CA ILE A 452 -3.47 1.50 31.38
C ILE A 452 -4.09 2.72 30.70
N GLY A 453 -3.27 3.43 29.91
CA GLY A 453 -3.66 4.69 29.27
C GLY A 453 -4.93 4.60 28.42
N GLN A 454 -5.22 3.46 27.78
CA GLN A 454 -6.40 3.29 26.92
C GLN A 454 -7.74 3.33 27.68
N ALA A 455 -7.72 3.20 29.00
CA ALA A 455 -8.90 3.34 29.84
C ALA A 455 -9.27 4.81 30.11
N ASP A 456 -8.30 5.74 29.97
CA ASP A 456 -8.51 7.16 30.18
C ASP A 456 -9.31 7.77 29.01
N PRO A 457 -10.42 8.47 29.27
CA PRO A 457 -11.20 9.15 28.23
C PRO A 457 -10.40 10.12 27.36
N SER A 458 -9.32 10.72 27.87
CA SER A 458 -8.44 11.61 27.10
C SER A 458 -7.69 10.90 25.97
N SER A 459 -7.47 9.59 26.10
CA SER A 459 -6.80 8.77 25.09
C SER A 459 -7.74 8.26 24.01
N TRP A 460 -9.05 8.52 24.13
CA TRP A 460 -10.02 7.98 23.19
C TRP A 460 -9.96 8.79 21.90
N PRO A 461 -10.06 8.15 20.72
CA PRO A 461 -10.19 8.89 19.48
C PRO A 461 -11.50 9.67 19.55
N HIS A 462 -11.41 10.99 19.66
CA HIS A 462 -12.54 11.90 19.62
C HIS A 462 -12.59 12.54 18.23
N GLY A 463 -13.78 12.63 17.64
CA GLY A 463 -14.01 13.39 16.39
C GLY A 463 -13.99 14.90 16.62
N VAL A 464 -13.00 15.43 17.32
CA VAL A 464 -12.85 16.89 17.52
C VAL A 464 -12.26 17.48 16.25
N ALA A 465 -12.85 18.58 15.79
CA ALA A 465 -12.29 19.34 14.69
C ALA A 465 -10.87 19.82 15.04
N THR A 466 -9.88 19.41 14.25
CA THR A 466 -8.47 19.84 14.42
C THR A 466 -8.31 21.34 14.19
N SER A 467 -9.22 21.95 13.42
CA SER A 467 -9.30 23.39 13.17
C SER A 467 -10.73 23.77 12.80
N ALA A 468 -11.14 25.00 13.16
CA ALA A 468 -12.35 25.65 12.69
C ALA A 468 -12.05 27.01 12.00
N THR A 469 -10.77 27.25 11.68
CA THR A 469 -10.31 28.47 11.03
C THR A 469 -10.70 28.45 9.55
N ALA A 470 -11.17 29.58 9.03
CA ALA A 470 -11.41 29.76 7.60
C ALA A 470 -10.12 29.61 6.79
N LEU A 471 -10.23 29.17 5.53
CA LEU A 471 -9.09 29.01 4.64
C LEU A 471 -8.52 30.35 4.17
N VAL A 472 -9.36 31.37 4.12
CA VAL A 472 -9.00 32.75 3.77
C VAL A 472 -9.48 33.66 4.90
N ALA A 473 -8.64 34.62 5.30
CA ALA A 473 -9.00 35.57 6.36
C ALA A 473 -10.07 36.56 5.87
N ASP A 474 -10.84 37.11 6.80
CA ASP A 474 -11.87 38.10 6.48
C ASP A 474 -11.26 39.35 5.82
N GLY A 475 -11.87 39.83 4.74
CA GLY A 475 -11.38 40.95 3.93
C GLY A 475 -10.22 40.65 2.98
N GLU A 476 -9.62 39.44 3.00
CA GLU A 476 -8.63 39.04 1.98
C GLU A 476 -9.31 38.56 0.69
N ARG A 477 -8.71 38.90 -0.45
CA ARG A 477 -9.22 38.42 -1.75
C ARG A 477 -8.95 36.92 -1.90
N VAL A 478 -10.00 36.15 -2.24
CA VAL A 478 -9.88 34.70 -2.45
C VAL A 478 -9.17 34.44 -3.77
N ARG A 479 -8.05 33.71 -3.73
CA ARG A 479 -7.30 33.35 -4.93
C ARG A 479 -7.84 32.07 -5.55
N VAL A 480 -8.43 32.18 -6.74
CA VAL A 480 -8.89 31.01 -7.52
C VAL A 480 -8.26 31.03 -8.91
N SER A 481 -7.92 29.86 -9.44
CA SER A 481 -7.56 29.67 -10.84
C SER A 481 -8.74 29.13 -11.65
N PRO A 482 -8.73 29.25 -12.99
CA PRO A 482 -9.80 28.73 -13.86
C PRO A 482 -10.10 27.24 -13.66
N SER A 483 -9.09 26.42 -13.37
CA SER A 483 -9.29 25.01 -13.04
C SER A 483 -9.75 24.79 -11.59
N ASP A 484 -9.42 25.69 -10.65
CA ASP A 484 -9.97 25.64 -9.29
C ASP A 484 -11.49 25.80 -9.34
N VAL A 485 -11.99 26.75 -10.14
CA VAL A 485 -13.43 27.04 -10.26
C VAL A 485 -14.22 25.80 -10.71
N ASP A 486 -13.75 25.08 -11.73
CA ASP A 486 -14.38 23.84 -12.22
C ASP A 486 -14.37 22.71 -11.17
N ASN A 487 -13.26 22.58 -10.43
CA ASN A 487 -13.12 21.58 -9.38
C ASN A 487 -13.97 21.91 -8.14
N LEU A 488 -14.05 23.18 -7.76
CA LEU A 488 -14.87 23.69 -6.65
C LEU A 488 -16.36 23.53 -6.96
N SER A 489 -16.80 23.89 -8.17
CA SER A 489 -18.19 23.67 -8.58
C SER A 489 -18.56 22.19 -8.55
N THR A 490 -17.61 21.31 -8.90
CA THR A 490 -17.82 19.86 -8.85
C THR A 490 -17.93 19.34 -7.41
N CYS A 491 -16.94 19.61 -6.55
CA CYS A 491 -16.92 19.17 -5.15
C CYS A 491 -15.83 19.91 -4.35
N PRO A 492 -16.18 20.85 -3.45
CA PRO A 492 -15.22 21.62 -2.66
C PRO A 492 -14.29 20.78 -1.78
N LEU A 493 -14.82 19.77 -1.09
CA LEU A 493 -14.01 18.86 -0.27
C LEU A 493 -12.96 18.12 -1.10
N ARG A 494 -13.33 17.64 -2.29
CA ARG A 494 -12.40 16.95 -3.20
C ARG A 494 -11.28 17.89 -3.62
N TRP A 495 -11.62 19.11 -4.03
CA TRP A 495 -10.66 20.13 -4.44
C TRP A 495 -9.61 20.37 -3.35
N PHE A 496 -10.06 20.61 -2.12
CA PHE A 496 -9.17 20.88 -1.00
C PHE A 496 -8.23 19.71 -0.72
N LEU A 497 -8.78 18.49 -0.57
CA LEU A 497 -7.97 17.33 -0.24
C LEU A 497 -6.96 16.99 -1.35
N GLN A 498 -7.34 17.11 -2.64
CA GLN A 498 -6.42 16.86 -3.75
C GLN A 498 -5.27 17.88 -3.80
N ARG A 499 -5.57 19.17 -3.53
CA ARG A 499 -4.55 20.23 -3.47
C ARG A 499 -3.55 20.03 -2.33
N HIS A 500 -3.99 19.38 -1.24
CA HIS A 500 -3.17 19.10 -0.05
C HIS A 500 -2.64 17.66 0.01
N GLY A 501 -2.52 16.98 -1.14
CA GLY A 501 -1.80 15.71 -1.25
C GLY A 501 -2.67 14.45 -1.29
N GLY A 502 -3.99 14.59 -1.38
CA GLY A 502 -4.94 13.51 -1.60
C GLY A 502 -5.02 13.01 -3.06
N ASP A 503 -4.05 13.36 -3.91
CA ASP A 503 -3.99 12.88 -5.29
C ASP A 503 -3.12 11.62 -5.40
N THR A 504 -3.49 10.69 -6.29
CA THR A 504 -2.82 9.38 -6.47
C THR A 504 -1.57 9.44 -7.35
N GLY A 505 -0.91 10.60 -7.43
CA GLY A 505 0.19 10.86 -8.37
C GLY A 505 -0.28 11.08 -9.81
N THR A 506 0.62 11.53 -10.68
CA THR A 506 0.28 11.87 -12.07
C THR A 506 0.00 10.61 -12.89
N SER A 507 -1.24 10.48 -13.36
CA SER A 507 -1.62 9.44 -14.31
C SER A 507 -0.85 9.57 -15.63
N GLY A 508 -0.71 8.47 -16.37
CA GLY A 508 -0.10 8.50 -17.72
C GLY A 508 -0.82 9.46 -18.67
N GLN A 509 -2.14 9.63 -18.52
CA GLN A 509 -2.92 10.57 -19.32
C GLN A 509 -2.61 12.04 -18.98
N GLN A 510 -2.41 12.38 -17.70
CA GLN A 510 -1.98 13.72 -17.29
C GLN A 510 -0.57 14.03 -17.79
N ARG A 511 0.36 13.05 -17.72
CA ARG A 511 1.71 13.21 -18.27
C ARG A 511 1.68 13.49 -19.78
N LEU A 512 0.92 12.70 -20.53
CA LEU A 512 0.72 12.93 -21.97
C LEU A 512 0.11 14.30 -22.25
N GLY A 513 -0.89 14.71 -21.45
CA GLY A 513 -1.47 16.07 -21.52
C GLY A 513 -0.39 17.15 -21.44
N ASN A 514 0.42 17.13 -20.38
CA ASN A 514 1.48 18.12 -20.17
C ASN A 514 2.48 18.17 -21.33
N VAL A 515 2.88 17.01 -21.86
CA VAL A 515 3.78 16.94 -23.03
C VAL A 515 3.12 17.58 -24.26
N VAL A 516 1.84 17.31 -24.51
CA VAL A 516 1.11 17.90 -25.64
C VAL A 516 1.00 19.42 -25.50
N HIS A 517 0.76 19.96 -24.29
CA HIS A 517 0.76 21.41 -24.05
C HIS A 517 2.15 22.02 -24.31
N ALA A 518 3.22 21.40 -23.82
CA ALA A 518 4.59 21.87 -24.06
C ALA A 518 4.95 21.86 -25.56
N ILE A 519 4.53 20.83 -26.29
CA ILE A 519 4.71 20.75 -27.75
C ILE A 519 3.90 21.86 -28.43
N ALA A 520 2.64 22.07 -28.05
CA ALA A 520 1.78 23.10 -28.63
C ALA A 520 2.34 24.52 -28.41
N GLU A 521 2.82 24.81 -27.19
CA GLU A 521 3.48 26.08 -26.85
C GLU A 521 4.70 26.32 -27.75
N ARG A 522 5.60 25.33 -27.81
CA ARG A 522 6.82 25.40 -28.61
C ARG A 522 6.53 25.53 -30.10
N ALA A 523 5.56 24.76 -30.60
CA ALA A 523 5.11 24.80 -31.98
C ALA A 523 4.62 26.18 -32.40
N GLN A 524 3.94 26.91 -31.50
CA GLN A 524 3.47 28.25 -31.79
C GLN A 524 4.59 29.30 -31.73
N ARG A 525 5.53 29.19 -30.79
CA ARG A 525 6.66 30.14 -30.66
C ARG A 525 7.68 30.00 -31.78
N GLU A 526 8.03 28.77 -32.13
CA GLU A 526 9.08 28.46 -33.10
C GLU A 526 8.52 28.26 -34.53
N GLY A 527 7.20 28.29 -34.71
CA GLY A 527 6.56 28.08 -36.01
C GLY A 527 6.65 26.65 -36.54
N LEU A 528 6.81 25.66 -35.67
CA LEU A 528 6.99 24.24 -36.04
C LEU A 528 5.68 23.60 -36.45
N ARG A 529 5.68 22.79 -37.52
CA ARG A 529 4.50 22.07 -38.05
C ARG A 529 4.91 20.70 -38.60
N GLY A 530 3.94 19.82 -38.81
CA GLY A 530 4.13 18.50 -39.42
C GLY A 530 5.17 17.65 -38.69
N GLU A 531 6.16 17.14 -39.43
CA GLU A 531 7.17 16.18 -38.95
C GLU A 531 7.94 16.67 -37.70
N SER A 532 8.22 17.98 -37.60
CA SER A 532 8.90 18.55 -36.44
C SER A 532 8.14 18.35 -35.12
N LEU A 533 6.81 18.25 -35.15
CA LEU A 533 6.01 17.96 -33.94
C LEU A 533 6.13 16.49 -33.51
N HIS A 534 6.26 15.58 -34.48
CA HIS A 534 6.47 14.16 -34.21
C HIS A 534 7.86 13.91 -33.64
N GLU A 535 8.88 14.61 -34.14
CA GLU A 535 10.24 14.56 -33.58
C GLU A 535 10.26 15.03 -32.11
N LEU A 536 9.55 16.10 -31.77
CA LEU A 536 9.41 16.58 -30.39
C LEU A 536 8.71 15.57 -29.48
N LEU A 537 7.66 14.90 -29.99
CA LEU A 537 6.97 13.85 -29.25
C LEU A 537 7.90 12.66 -28.98
N GLU A 538 8.59 12.15 -30.01
CA GLU A 538 9.48 10.99 -29.87
C GLU A 538 10.62 11.23 -28.89
N ALA A 539 11.16 12.47 -28.82
CA ALA A 539 12.15 12.84 -27.82
C ALA A 539 11.64 12.72 -26.37
N GLN A 540 10.32 12.86 -26.14
CA GLN A 540 9.68 12.81 -24.82
C GLN A 540 9.05 11.44 -24.50
N MET A 541 8.98 10.52 -25.47
CA MET A 541 8.36 9.20 -25.30
C MET A 541 8.97 8.35 -24.16
N PRO A 542 10.30 8.32 -23.92
CA PRO A 542 10.89 7.55 -22.83
C PRO A 542 10.40 7.97 -21.43
N GLU A 543 9.92 9.20 -21.26
CA GLU A 543 9.40 9.69 -19.97
C GLU A 543 7.91 9.32 -19.76
N LEU A 544 7.20 9.00 -20.84
CA LEU A 544 5.76 8.74 -20.85
C LEU A 544 5.39 7.28 -20.58
N SER A 545 6.21 6.31 -20.99
CA SER A 545 5.91 4.88 -20.86
C SER A 545 7.17 4.01 -20.83
N ASP A 546 7.09 2.85 -20.16
CA ASP A 546 8.18 1.86 -20.13
C ASP A 546 8.35 1.18 -21.50
N PRO A 547 9.59 1.04 -22.01
CA PRO A 547 9.84 0.53 -23.35
C PRO A 547 9.57 -0.98 -23.48
N GLY A 548 9.09 -1.39 -24.66
CA GLY A 548 9.02 -2.79 -25.07
C GLY A 548 7.69 -3.51 -24.79
N THR A 549 6.61 -2.77 -24.50
CA THR A 549 5.29 -3.38 -24.21
C THR A 549 4.24 -3.03 -25.27
N TRP A 550 3.25 -3.91 -25.48
CA TRP A 550 2.13 -3.62 -26.39
C TRP A 550 1.27 -2.42 -25.93
N ILE A 551 1.25 -2.16 -24.61
CA ILE A 551 0.58 -0.99 -24.01
C ILE A 551 1.30 0.30 -24.40
N GLU A 552 2.63 0.29 -24.37
CA GLU A 552 3.46 1.40 -24.83
C GLU A 552 3.24 1.68 -26.32
N GLN A 553 3.15 0.64 -27.17
CA GLN A 553 2.83 0.80 -28.60
C GLN A 553 1.46 1.49 -28.81
N LEU A 554 0.43 1.09 -28.06
CA LEU A 554 -0.89 1.72 -28.14
C LEU A 554 -0.87 3.17 -27.62
N ALA A 555 -0.12 3.44 -26.55
CA ALA A 555 0.04 4.77 -26.00
C ALA A 555 0.78 5.70 -26.98
N ARG A 556 1.84 5.21 -27.63
CA ARG A 556 2.59 5.90 -28.69
C ARG A 556 1.68 6.23 -29.87
N GLN A 557 0.91 5.25 -30.37
CA GLN A 557 -0.02 5.48 -31.47
C GLN A 557 -1.06 6.56 -31.12
N ARG A 558 -1.63 6.50 -29.91
CA ARG A 558 -2.57 7.52 -29.43
C ARG A 558 -1.93 8.91 -29.31
N ALA A 559 -0.66 8.99 -28.91
CA ALA A 559 0.06 10.25 -28.81
C ALA A 559 0.28 10.87 -30.20
N HIS A 560 0.67 10.07 -31.20
CA HIS A 560 0.75 10.54 -32.58
C HIS A 560 -0.60 11.02 -33.12
N ASP A 561 -1.68 10.27 -32.92
CA ASP A 561 -3.03 10.70 -33.34
C ASP A 561 -3.43 12.07 -32.75
N ILE A 562 -2.99 12.36 -31.52
CA ILE A 562 -3.22 13.64 -30.85
C ILE A 562 -2.37 14.75 -31.48
N ILE A 563 -1.11 14.47 -31.82
CA ILE A 563 -0.21 15.41 -32.48
C ILE A 563 -0.68 15.72 -33.91
N ASP A 564 -1.15 14.75 -34.67
CA ASP A 564 -1.73 14.96 -36.01
C ASP A 564 -2.91 15.94 -35.95
N ARG A 565 -3.79 15.78 -34.94
CA ARG A 565 -4.94 16.67 -34.71
C ARG A 565 -4.53 18.05 -34.20
N LEU A 566 -3.46 18.11 -33.42
CA LEU A 566 -2.86 19.38 -32.99
C LEU A 566 -2.32 20.13 -34.20
N ASP A 567 -1.55 19.47 -35.08
CA ASP A 567 -1.00 20.07 -36.30
C ASP A 567 -2.10 20.58 -37.22
N SER A 568 -3.12 19.76 -37.48
CA SER A 568 -4.30 20.13 -38.25
C SER A 568 -5.00 21.38 -37.69
N TYR A 569 -5.16 21.44 -36.36
CA TYR A 569 -5.76 22.59 -35.70
C TYR A 569 -4.87 23.83 -35.80
N LEU A 570 -3.56 23.72 -35.52
CA LEU A 570 -2.62 24.83 -35.59
C LEU A 570 -2.49 25.40 -37.01
N ALA A 571 -2.65 24.58 -38.05
CA ALA A 571 -2.67 25.00 -39.45
C ALA A 571 -3.97 25.70 -39.86
N SER A 572 -5.09 25.41 -39.18
CA SER A 572 -6.41 25.98 -39.50
C SER A 572 -6.62 27.42 -39.02
N VAL A 573 -5.71 27.95 -38.19
CA VAL A 573 -5.84 29.26 -37.55
C VAL A 573 -4.92 30.27 -38.25
N PRO A 574 -5.45 31.20 -39.08
CA PRO A 574 -4.65 32.10 -39.90
C PRO A 574 -4.18 33.37 -39.18
N GLY A 575 -4.72 33.67 -37.99
CA GLY A 575 -4.46 34.90 -37.24
C GLY A 575 -3.26 34.86 -36.30
N GLN A 576 -2.92 36.01 -35.71
CA GLN A 576 -1.90 36.08 -34.66
C GLN A 576 -2.39 35.36 -33.40
N VAL A 577 -1.49 34.65 -32.73
CA VAL A 577 -1.80 33.85 -31.55
C VAL A 577 -0.83 34.18 -30.43
N LEU A 578 -1.36 34.36 -29.22
CA LEU A 578 -0.59 34.39 -27.99
C LEU A 578 -0.76 33.05 -27.27
N VAL A 579 0.33 32.47 -26.77
CA VAL A 579 0.31 31.21 -26.02
C VAL A 579 0.86 31.37 -24.62
N GLU A 580 0.35 30.56 -23.70
CA GLU A 580 0.83 30.40 -22.33
C GLU A 580 0.89 31.73 -21.55
N LYS A 581 -0.10 32.59 -21.76
CA LYS A 581 -0.12 33.93 -21.16
C LYS A 581 -0.69 33.95 -19.75
N ARG A 582 -0.01 34.66 -18.85
CA ARG A 582 -0.44 34.77 -17.44
C ARG A 582 -1.54 35.81 -17.29
N ILE A 583 -2.55 35.45 -16.50
CA ILE A 583 -3.60 36.36 -16.02
C ILE A 583 -3.47 36.53 -14.50
N ASP A 584 -3.65 37.75 -14.04
CA ASP A 584 -3.71 38.13 -12.64
C ASP A 584 -4.61 39.36 -12.53
N VAL A 585 -5.90 39.13 -12.26
CA VAL A 585 -6.91 40.19 -12.17
C VAL A 585 -7.63 40.14 -10.84
N GLU A 586 -7.97 41.32 -10.34
CA GLU A 586 -8.78 41.48 -9.13
C GLU A 586 -10.20 41.86 -9.53
N LEU A 587 -11.17 41.10 -9.03
CA LEU A 587 -12.59 41.27 -9.31
C LEU A 587 -13.35 41.40 -8.00
N ASP A 588 -14.38 42.22 -8.03
CA ASP A 588 -15.33 42.41 -6.95
C ASP A 588 -16.67 41.88 -7.46
N LEU A 589 -17.03 40.67 -7.03
CA LEU A 589 -18.19 39.93 -7.56
C LEU A 589 -19.36 39.94 -6.56
N PRO A 590 -20.61 40.06 -7.03
CA PRO A 590 -21.77 39.96 -6.16
C PRO A 590 -21.86 38.55 -5.58
N LEU A 591 -22.16 38.44 -4.28
CA LEU A 591 -22.38 37.15 -3.64
C LEU A 591 -23.61 36.46 -4.27
N PRO A 592 -23.58 35.12 -4.42
CA PRO A 592 -24.77 34.38 -4.82
C PRO A 592 -25.86 34.50 -3.74
N PRO A 593 -27.15 34.53 -4.12
CA PRO A 593 -28.24 34.53 -3.16
C PRO A 593 -28.18 33.26 -2.31
N SER A 594 -28.12 33.41 -0.98
CA SER A 594 -28.10 32.27 -0.05
C SER A 594 -29.51 31.74 0.19
N GLU A 595 -29.74 30.44 0.00
CA GLU A 595 -31.00 29.77 0.35
C GLU A 595 -31.17 29.55 1.87
N ASP A 596 -30.06 29.61 2.63
CA ASP A 596 -30.02 29.31 4.07
C ASP A 596 -29.61 30.53 4.92
N THR A 597 -30.48 31.53 5.08
CA THR A 597 -30.49 32.42 6.26
C THR A 597 -31.88 33.04 6.43
N ASP A 598 -32.55 32.69 7.53
CA ASP A 598 -33.56 33.58 8.14
C ASP A 598 -32.81 34.79 8.72
N ASP A 599 -32.45 35.79 7.90
CA ASP A 599 -32.08 37.12 8.36
C ASP A 599 -32.19 38.18 7.24
N GLU A 600 -32.48 39.41 7.67
CA GLU A 600 -33.04 40.58 6.97
C GLU A 600 -32.65 40.87 5.50
N PRO A 601 -33.59 41.41 4.69
CA PRO A 601 -33.34 41.83 3.31
C PRO A 601 -32.44 43.08 3.30
N GLY A 602 -31.17 42.94 2.89
CA GLY A 602 -30.32 44.12 2.66
C GLY A 602 -28.79 44.00 2.71
N ARG A 603 -28.18 42.81 2.69
CA ARG A 603 -26.72 42.71 2.47
C ARG A 603 -26.41 42.40 1.00
N ASP A 604 -26.28 43.45 0.19
CA ASP A 604 -25.55 43.41 -1.09
C ASP A 604 -24.06 43.17 -0.78
N GLY A 605 -23.69 41.92 -0.46
CA GLY A 605 -22.32 41.55 -0.15
C GLY A 605 -21.53 41.30 -1.44
N VAL A 606 -20.31 41.83 -1.49
CA VAL A 606 -19.36 41.63 -2.58
C VAL A 606 -18.22 40.75 -2.08
N ILE A 607 -17.81 39.74 -2.86
CA ILE A 607 -16.62 38.94 -2.58
C ILE A 607 -15.46 39.39 -3.45
N GLY A 608 -14.35 39.75 -2.80
CA GLY A 608 -13.11 40.07 -3.49
C GLY A 608 -12.44 38.79 -3.99
N VAL A 609 -12.24 38.67 -5.29
CA VAL A 609 -11.61 37.51 -5.94
C VAL A 609 -10.35 37.94 -6.66
N ARG A 610 -9.26 37.17 -6.52
CA ARG A 610 -8.06 37.32 -7.34
C ARG A 610 -7.98 36.13 -8.29
N LEU A 611 -8.31 36.35 -9.55
CA LEU A 611 -8.19 35.34 -10.60
C LEU A 611 -6.75 35.28 -11.09
N ALA A 612 -6.07 34.18 -10.78
CA ALA A 612 -4.68 33.98 -11.17
C ALA A 612 -4.50 32.63 -11.88
N GLY A 613 -3.97 32.66 -13.09
CA GLY A 613 -3.85 31.47 -13.93
C GLY A 613 -3.00 31.71 -15.18
N ARG A 614 -3.03 30.73 -16.08
CA ARG A 614 -2.38 30.79 -17.38
C ARG A 614 -3.38 30.35 -18.44
N ILE A 615 -3.44 31.09 -19.54
CA ILE A 615 -4.30 30.78 -20.70
C ILE A 615 -3.43 30.07 -21.73
N ASP A 616 -3.83 28.87 -22.14
CA ASP A 616 -3.11 28.07 -23.13
C ASP A 616 -2.93 28.84 -24.45
N ARG A 617 -4.03 29.35 -25.01
CA ARG A 617 -4.06 29.97 -26.34
C ARG A 617 -5.09 31.08 -26.44
N ILE A 618 -4.67 32.21 -27.00
CA ILE A 618 -5.50 33.37 -27.33
C ILE A 618 -5.30 33.68 -28.81
N GLU A 619 -6.38 33.57 -29.59
CA GLU A 619 -6.39 33.86 -31.01
C GLU A 619 -6.92 35.28 -31.25
N MET A 620 -6.14 36.09 -31.97
CA MET A 620 -6.54 37.45 -32.32
C MET A 620 -7.49 37.40 -33.53
N VAL A 621 -8.65 38.04 -33.41
CA VAL A 621 -9.64 38.11 -34.50
C VAL A 621 -9.29 39.22 -35.50
N GLU A 622 -8.64 40.28 -35.03
CA GLU A 622 -8.18 41.42 -35.81
C GLU A 622 -6.64 41.50 -35.75
N ALA A 623 -6.00 41.84 -36.87
CA ALA A 623 -4.54 41.97 -36.94
C ALA A 623 -4.07 43.20 -36.16
N LEU A 624 -2.95 43.09 -35.43
CA LEU A 624 -2.30 44.24 -34.81
C LEU A 624 -1.68 45.11 -35.91
N ASP A 625 -1.83 46.44 -35.82
CA ASP A 625 -1.02 47.37 -36.62
C ASP A 625 0.46 47.15 -36.32
N GLU A 626 1.29 47.00 -37.36
CA GLU A 626 2.72 46.61 -37.31
C GLU A 626 3.65 47.60 -36.56
N MET A 627 3.11 48.66 -35.95
CA MET A 627 3.86 49.76 -35.33
C MET A 627 4.25 49.57 -33.86
N GLN A 628 4.38 48.33 -33.38
CA GLN A 628 5.13 48.03 -32.14
C GLN A 628 5.98 46.76 -32.33
N SER A 629 6.80 46.73 -33.39
CA SER A 629 7.83 45.73 -33.66
C SER A 629 9.03 45.88 -32.71
N GLY A 630 8.73 45.86 -31.42
CA GLY A 630 9.67 45.77 -30.31
C GLY A 630 9.07 44.85 -29.25
N THR A 631 8.70 43.63 -29.64
CA THR A 631 8.17 42.61 -28.72
C THR A 631 9.27 42.18 -27.76
N GLN A 632 9.38 42.89 -26.64
CA GLN A 632 9.79 42.24 -25.40
C GLN A 632 8.78 41.13 -25.13
N GLU A 633 9.26 39.89 -24.98
CA GLU A 633 8.47 38.75 -24.49
C GLU A 633 7.97 39.05 -23.07
N LEU A 634 6.87 39.78 -22.96
CA LEU A 634 6.18 39.95 -21.69
C LEU A 634 5.36 38.67 -21.44
N ASP A 635 5.67 37.98 -20.33
CA ASP A 635 4.94 36.80 -19.82
C ASP A 635 3.49 37.17 -19.40
N GLN A 636 3.24 38.47 -19.14
CA GLN A 636 1.92 39.03 -18.85
C GLN A 636 1.21 39.57 -20.11
N LEU A 637 -0.13 39.49 -20.12
CA LEU A 637 -0.96 40.08 -21.17
C LEU A 637 -0.92 41.62 -21.10
N PRO A 638 -0.77 42.32 -22.24
CA PRO A 638 -0.94 43.76 -22.29
C PRO A 638 -2.42 44.14 -22.07
N ALA A 639 -2.68 45.43 -21.84
CA ALA A 639 -4.06 45.94 -21.77
C ALA A 639 -4.80 45.68 -23.09
N GLY A 640 -6.05 45.23 -23.01
CA GLY A 640 -6.84 44.77 -24.15
C GLY A 640 -7.25 45.87 -25.11
N GLN A 641 -7.54 47.08 -24.61
CA GLN A 641 -7.90 48.26 -25.42
C GLN A 641 -9.02 47.99 -26.46
N GLY A 642 -9.99 47.13 -26.13
CA GLY A 642 -11.10 46.74 -27.01
C GLY A 642 -10.74 45.72 -28.10
N ARG A 643 -9.55 45.12 -28.06
CA ARG A 643 -9.14 44.11 -29.05
C ARG A 643 -10.02 42.86 -28.97
N ARG A 644 -10.46 42.39 -30.14
CA ARG A 644 -11.29 41.19 -30.27
C ARG A 644 -10.45 39.92 -30.27
N VAL A 645 -10.75 39.00 -29.36
CA VAL A 645 -10.01 37.76 -29.15
C VAL A 645 -10.91 36.53 -29.06
N ARG A 646 -10.33 35.35 -29.26
CA ARG A 646 -10.92 34.07 -28.89
C ARG A 646 -9.98 33.34 -27.94
N VAL A 647 -10.53 32.74 -26.87
CA VAL A 647 -9.74 31.92 -25.94
C VAL A 647 -9.94 30.44 -26.24
N MET A 648 -8.84 29.71 -26.36
CA MET A 648 -8.84 28.29 -26.69
C MET A 648 -8.04 27.52 -25.64
N ASP A 649 -8.64 26.45 -25.11
CA ASP A 649 -8.02 25.56 -24.13
C ASP A 649 -7.86 24.16 -24.76
N LEU A 650 -6.65 23.62 -24.74
CA LEU A 650 -6.33 22.37 -25.43
C LEU A 650 -6.64 21.18 -24.52
N LYS A 651 -7.51 20.27 -24.95
CA LYS A 651 -7.85 19.06 -24.19
C LYS A 651 -7.43 17.79 -24.93
N THR A 652 -6.62 16.96 -24.27
CA THR A 652 -6.22 15.62 -24.76
C THR A 652 -7.25 14.52 -24.48
N GLY A 653 -8.34 14.86 -23.77
CA GLY A 653 -9.52 14.02 -23.59
C GLY A 653 -10.37 13.93 -24.86
N ARG A 654 -11.34 12.99 -24.88
CA ARG A 654 -12.31 12.86 -25.98
C ARG A 654 -13.31 14.01 -25.96
N ARG A 655 -14.46 13.80 -25.31
CA ARG A 655 -15.52 14.79 -25.20
C ARG A 655 -15.55 15.34 -23.77
N PRO A 656 -15.59 16.67 -23.57
CA PRO A 656 -15.84 17.25 -22.26
C PRO A 656 -17.21 16.81 -21.72
N ALA A 657 -17.27 16.54 -20.42
CA ALA A 657 -18.51 16.15 -19.74
C ALA A 657 -19.34 17.40 -19.35
N GLY A 658 -20.66 17.24 -19.24
CA GLY A 658 -21.56 18.31 -18.82
C GLY A 658 -21.98 19.29 -19.92
N ASP A 659 -22.54 20.41 -19.51
CA ASP A 659 -22.94 21.50 -20.41
C ASP A 659 -21.72 22.34 -20.81
N VAL A 660 -21.22 22.11 -22.03
CA VAL A 660 -20.07 22.83 -22.58
C VAL A 660 -20.34 24.31 -22.85
N ALA A 661 -21.61 24.72 -23.00
CA ALA A 661 -21.96 26.12 -23.24
C ALA A 661 -21.86 26.96 -21.95
N ARG A 662 -21.98 26.32 -20.79
CA ARG A 662 -21.78 26.91 -19.45
C ARG A 662 -20.51 26.33 -18.78
N ASN A 663 -19.40 26.25 -19.51
CA ASN A 663 -18.14 25.74 -18.98
C ASN A 663 -17.47 26.73 -18.00
N ALA A 664 -17.20 26.26 -16.78
CA ALA A 664 -16.61 27.04 -15.68
C ALA A 664 -15.23 27.65 -16.00
N GLN A 665 -14.34 26.84 -16.58
CA GLN A 665 -12.96 27.25 -16.88
C GLN A 665 -12.94 28.34 -17.97
N LEU A 666 -13.67 28.13 -19.07
CA LEU A 666 -13.76 29.09 -20.17
C LEU A 666 -14.47 30.39 -19.76
N ALA A 667 -15.51 30.32 -18.91
CA ALA A 667 -16.17 31.50 -18.35
C ALA A 667 -15.19 32.35 -17.53
N THR A 668 -14.34 31.70 -16.72
CA THR A 668 -13.32 32.37 -15.91
C THR A 668 -12.28 33.07 -16.79
N TYR A 669 -11.85 32.44 -17.89
CA TYR A 669 -10.95 33.07 -18.85
C TYR A 669 -11.60 34.28 -19.55
N ARG A 670 -12.87 34.16 -19.96
CA ARG A 670 -13.62 35.28 -20.56
C ARG A 670 -13.65 36.47 -19.60
N MET A 671 -14.07 36.25 -18.35
CA MET A 671 -14.12 37.31 -17.33
C MET A 671 -12.76 37.95 -17.08
N ALA A 672 -11.69 37.15 -17.02
CA ALA A 672 -10.35 37.68 -16.82
C ALA A 672 -9.87 38.56 -17.99
N LEU A 673 -10.17 38.17 -19.23
CA LEU A 673 -9.82 38.94 -20.43
C LEU A 673 -10.67 40.22 -20.54
N GLU A 674 -11.96 40.15 -20.26
CA GLU A 674 -12.86 41.31 -20.24
C GLU A 674 -12.44 42.34 -19.18
N ALA A 675 -12.01 41.88 -18.00
CA ALA A 675 -11.45 42.75 -16.96
C ALA A 675 -10.13 43.44 -17.36
N LEU A 676 -9.35 42.81 -18.25
CA LEU A 676 -8.16 43.41 -18.87
C LEU A 676 -8.51 44.34 -20.06
N GLY A 677 -9.80 44.46 -20.42
CA GLY A 677 -10.28 45.33 -21.49
C GLY A 677 -10.28 44.71 -22.89
N TYR A 678 -10.30 43.38 -23.00
CA TYR A 678 -10.48 42.67 -24.28
C TYR A 678 -11.96 42.40 -24.59
N GLU A 679 -12.32 42.30 -25.86
CA GLU A 679 -13.64 41.81 -26.31
C GLU A 679 -13.52 40.32 -26.67
N VAL A 680 -14.17 39.44 -25.90
CA VAL A 680 -14.08 38.00 -26.11
C VAL A 680 -15.19 37.53 -27.05
N SER A 681 -14.83 37.33 -28.33
CA SER A 681 -15.75 36.91 -29.39
C SER A 681 -16.07 35.41 -29.38
N GLY A 682 -15.29 34.61 -28.63
CA GLY A 682 -15.49 33.17 -28.51
C GLY A 682 -14.54 32.53 -27.49
N ALA A 683 -14.99 31.44 -26.87
CA ALA A 683 -14.23 30.65 -25.92
C ALA A 683 -14.52 29.15 -26.16
N GLY A 684 -13.48 28.34 -26.36
CA GLY A 684 -13.64 26.95 -26.79
C GLY A 684 -12.60 25.98 -26.24
N LEU A 685 -13.02 24.73 -26.06
CA LEU A 685 -12.18 23.58 -25.76
C LEU A 685 -11.85 22.85 -27.06
N VAL A 686 -10.56 22.74 -27.38
CA VAL A 686 -10.07 22.00 -28.55
C VAL A 686 -9.87 20.54 -28.15
N ALA A 687 -10.72 19.65 -28.66
CA ALA A 687 -10.74 18.24 -28.29
C ALA A 687 -9.78 17.40 -29.16
N LEU A 688 -8.50 17.37 -28.78
CA LEU A 688 -7.46 16.62 -29.49
C LEU A 688 -7.61 15.10 -29.31
N GLY A 689 -8.21 14.64 -28.21
CA GLY A 689 -8.42 13.20 -27.96
C GLY A 689 -9.60 12.59 -28.71
N GLU A 690 -10.48 13.41 -29.31
CA GLU A 690 -11.64 12.96 -30.08
C GLU A 690 -11.33 12.84 -31.57
N SER A 691 -11.90 11.84 -32.25
CA SER A 691 -11.81 11.74 -33.71
C SER A 691 -12.30 13.02 -34.38
N ALA A 692 -11.65 13.40 -35.47
CA ALA A 692 -12.01 14.56 -36.27
C ALA A 692 -13.50 14.54 -36.68
N ASP A 693 -14.01 15.71 -37.04
CA ASP A 693 -15.35 15.84 -37.59
C ASP A 693 -15.47 15.21 -39.00
N ARG A 694 -16.66 15.31 -39.61
CA ARG A 694 -16.90 14.74 -40.95
C ARG A 694 -16.05 15.40 -42.06
N ASN A 695 -15.47 16.55 -41.78
CA ASN A 695 -14.63 17.32 -42.70
C ASN A 695 -13.14 17.14 -42.40
N GLY A 696 -12.78 16.25 -41.46
CA GLY A 696 -11.39 16.02 -41.06
C GLY A 696 -10.81 17.11 -40.15
N GLN A 697 -11.64 17.99 -39.59
CA GLN A 697 -11.20 19.07 -38.69
C GLN A 697 -11.26 18.64 -37.21
N THR A 698 -10.34 19.20 -36.42
CA THR A 698 -10.34 19.03 -34.96
C THR A 698 -11.58 19.64 -34.33
N ARG A 699 -12.24 18.91 -33.43
CA ARG A 699 -13.51 19.35 -32.82
C ARG A 699 -13.28 20.42 -31.75
N ILE A 700 -14.15 21.42 -31.74
CA ILE A 700 -14.17 22.51 -30.76
C ILE A 700 -15.52 22.52 -30.03
N TYR A 701 -15.49 22.67 -28.71
CA TYR A 701 -16.68 22.72 -27.85
C TYR A 701 -16.72 23.98 -26.98
N PRO A 702 -17.86 24.68 -26.85
CA PRO A 702 -19.11 24.47 -27.58
C PRO A 702 -18.92 24.73 -29.10
N PRO A 703 -19.82 24.24 -29.97
CA PRO A 703 -19.74 24.49 -31.40
C PRO A 703 -19.58 25.98 -31.71
N GLY A 704 -18.59 26.32 -32.54
CA GLY A 704 -18.25 27.71 -32.88
C GLY A 704 -17.59 28.51 -31.75
N ALA A 705 -17.17 27.85 -30.65
CA ALA A 705 -16.65 28.50 -29.44
C ALA A 705 -17.63 29.54 -28.85
N ALA A 706 -18.94 29.32 -29.02
CA ALA A 706 -19.98 30.20 -28.52
C ALA A 706 -20.45 29.74 -27.13
N LEU A 707 -19.88 30.32 -26.06
CA LEU A 707 -20.42 30.18 -24.71
C LEU A 707 -21.80 30.83 -24.61
N ALA A 708 -22.59 30.40 -23.62
CA ALA A 708 -23.80 31.12 -23.24
C ALA A 708 -23.47 32.59 -22.88
N ALA A 709 -24.35 33.50 -23.27
CA ALA A 709 -24.24 34.91 -22.91
C ALA A 709 -24.24 35.06 -21.38
N SER A 710 -23.43 36.00 -20.87
CA SER A 710 -23.39 36.38 -19.46
C SER A 710 -23.09 37.88 -19.41
N PRO A 711 -24.03 38.74 -19.01
CA PRO A 711 -25.41 38.41 -18.61
C PRO A 711 -26.25 37.82 -19.74
N ASP A 712 -27.15 36.90 -19.40
CA ASP A 712 -28.13 36.35 -20.34
C ASP A 712 -29.09 37.46 -20.78
N ALA A 713 -29.27 37.63 -22.09
CA ALA A 713 -30.06 38.72 -22.66
C ALA A 713 -31.57 38.62 -22.36
N GLN A 714 -32.08 37.44 -22.02
CA GLN A 714 -33.49 37.18 -21.74
C GLN A 714 -33.79 37.19 -20.23
N THR A 715 -32.90 36.58 -19.43
CA THR A 715 -33.11 36.44 -17.98
C THR A 715 -32.39 37.48 -17.14
N GLY A 716 -31.39 38.19 -17.71
CA GLY A 716 -30.49 39.07 -16.97
C GLY A 716 -29.52 38.32 -16.05
N GLU A 717 -29.51 36.98 -16.09
CA GLU A 717 -28.67 36.13 -15.25
C GLU A 717 -27.20 36.25 -15.64
N ASP A 718 -26.35 36.72 -14.71
CA ASP A 718 -24.89 36.70 -14.87
C ASP A 718 -24.29 35.43 -14.25
N TRP A 719 -24.54 34.30 -14.91
CA TRP A 719 -24.13 32.98 -14.43
C TRP A 719 -22.61 32.85 -14.28
N ALA A 720 -21.80 33.53 -15.11
CA ALA A 720 -20.35 33.47 -15.04
C ALA A 720 -19.84 34.11 -13.74
N SER A 721 -20.34 35.30 -13.40
CA SER A 721 -20.01 35.97 -12.13
C SER A 721 -20.49 35.17 -10.93
N GLN A 722 -21.71 34.64 -10.97
CA GLN A 722 -22.25 33.79 -9.89
C GLN A 722 -21.43 32.52 -9.68
N LEU A 723 -20.96 31.89 -10.76
CA LEU A 723 -20.16 30.67 -10.71
C LEU A 723 -18.79 30.91 -10.09
N VAL A 724 -18.10 32.00 -10.47
CA VAL A 724 -16.80 32.36 -9.88
C VAL A 724 -16.97 32.80 -8.42
N ALA A 725 -18.01 33.56 -8.11
CA ALA A 725 -18.32 33.96 -6.74
C ALA A 725 -18.62 32.75 -5.84
N GLY A 726 -19.44 31.80 -6.31
CA GLY A 726 -19.75 30.56 -5.58
C GLY A 726 -18.51 29.71 -5.33
N ALA A 727 -17.63 29.55 -6.33
CA ALA A 727 -16.36 28.87 -6.15
C ALA A 727 -15.46 29.58 -5.12
N ALA A 728 -15.42 30.91 -5.12
CA ALA A 728 -14.66 31.68 -4.13
C ALA A 728 -15.21 31.49 -2.70
N VAL A 729 -16.54 31.45 -2.53
CA VAL A 729 -17.16 31.12 -1.23
C VAL A 729 -16.75 29.71 -0.79
N ASP A 730 -16.90 28.72 -1.67
CA ASP A 730 -16.53 27.31 -1.43
C ASP A 730 -15.04 27.15 -1.07
N ALA A 731 -14.17 28.03 -1.55
CA ALA A 731 -12.73 28.03 -1.28
C ALA A 731 -12.31 28.83 -0.02
N SER A 732 -13.23 29.58 0.59
CA SER A 732 -12.92 30.49 1.71
C SER A 732 -13.28 29.92 3.08
N GLY A 733 -14.34 29.11 3.17
CA GLY A 733 -14.94 28.68 4.43
C GLY A 733 -14.10 27.70 5.25
N ALA A 734 -14.40 27.63 6.56
CA ALA A 734 -13.83 26.62 7.47
C ALA A 734 -14.47 25.23 7.30
N ARG A 735 -15.60 25.16 6.59
CA ARG A 735 -16.35 23.94 6.29
C ARG A 735 -16.44 23.80 4.78
N LEU A 736 -16.10 22.62 4.29
CA LEU A 736 -16.12 22.30 2.87
C LEU A 736 -17.21 21.29 2.58
N GLU A 737 -18.05 21.60 1.62
CA GLU A 737 -19.15 20.73 1.22
C GLU A 737 -18.63 19.52 0.44
N ALA A 738 -19.18 18.33 0.76
CA ALA A 738 -18.96 17.11 0.00
C ALA A 738 -20.15 16.84 -0.92
N ARG A 739 -20.05 17.27 -2.19
CA ARG A 739 -21.09 17.06 -3.20
C ARG A 739 -20.97 15.66 -3.82
N VAL A 740 -22.10 14.98 -4.04
CA VAL A 740 -22.16 13.65 -4.64
C VAL A 740 -22.51 13.75 -6.13
N GLY A 741 -21.77 13.04 -6.99
CA GLY A 741 -22.04 12.95 -8.42
C GLY A 741 -21.22 11.86 -9.11
N ASP A 742 -21.22 11.84 -10.45
CA ASP A 742 -20.49 10.81 -11.22
C ASP A 742 -18.98 10.81 -10.95
N HIS A 743 -18.43 11.96 -10.59
CA HIS A 743 -17.03 12.13 -10.21
C HIS A 743 -16.62 11.29 -8.99
N CYS A 744 -17.57 10.90 -8.11
CA CYS A 744 -17.29 10.08 -6.92
C CYS A 744 -16.77 8.68 -7.26
N ARG A 745 -17.00 8.17 -8.49
CA ARG A 745 -16.54 6.84 -8.93
C ARG A 745 -15.03 6.74 -9.05
N PHE A 746 -14.38 7.85 -9.41
CA PHE A 746 -12.94 7.92 -9.67
C PHE A 746 -12.21 8.86 -8.70
N CYS A 747 -12.88 9.26 -7.62
CA CYS A 747 -12.33 10.19 -6.65
C CYS A 747 -11.23 9.53 -5.81
N SER A 748 -10.02 10.11 -5.84
CA SER A 748 -8.86 9.60 -5.09
C SER A 748 -9.01 9.65 -3.57
N VAL A 749 -9.91 10.51 -3.05
CA VAL A 749 -10.13 10.75 -1.61
C VAL A 749 -11.42 10.13 -1.08
N LYS A 750 -11.98 9.14 -1.80
CA LYS A 750 -13.25 8.48 -1.46
C LYS A 750 -13.26 7.86 -0.06
N SER A 751 -12.13 7.30 0.39
CA SER A 751 -11.97 6.67 1.72
C SER A 751 -12.06 7.64 2.90
N SER A 752 -11.98 8.95 2.64
CA SER A 752 -12.08 10.00 3.66
C SER A 752 -13.32 10.89 3.45
N CYS A 753 -14.22 10.53 2.53
CA CYS A 753 -15.39 11.32 2.20
C CYS A 753 -16.60 10.96 3.09
N PRO A 754 -17.20 11.92 3.81
CA PRO A 754 -18.35 11.65 4.67
C PRO A 754 -19.64 11.35 3.90
N ALA A 755 -19.71 11.75 2.63
CA ALA A 755 -20.90 11.61 1.79
C ALA A 755 -21.06 10.20 1.16
N VAL A 756 -20.04 9.33 1.24
CA VAL A 756 -20.04 8.00 0.62
C VAL A 756 -19.81 6.87 1.64
N PRO A 757 -20.35 5.66 1.44
CA PRO A 757 -20.26 4.57 2.42
C PRO A 757 -18.82 4.18 2.83
N GLU A 758 -17.88 4.25 1.89
CA GLU A 758 -16.47 3.88 2.13
C GLU A 758 -15.80 4.81 3.15
N GLY A 759 -16.09 6.11 3.11
CA GLY A 759 -15.56 7.11 4.03
C GLY A 759 -16.43 7.36 5.27
N ARG A 760 -17.66 6.82 5.34
CA ARG A 760 -18.45 6.86 6.58
C ARG A 760 -17.84 6.03 7.71
N ARG A 761 -17.03 5.01 7.39
CA ARG A 761 -16.38 4.15 8.40
C ARG A 761 -15.23 4.83 9.15
N SER A 762 -14.69 5.93 8.65
CA SER A 762 -13.60 6.69 9.27
C SER A 762 -14.08 7.74 10.28
N VAL A 763 -15.40 7.99 10.37
CA VAL A 763 -16.03 8.89 11.35
C VAL A 763 -16.96 8.05 12.22
N ALA A 764 -16.40 7.18 13.06
CA ALA A 764 -17.14 6.35 14.02
C ALA A 764 -16.55 6.48 15.42
#